data_AF-A0A938LPI8-F1
#
_entry.id   AF-A0A938LPI8-F1
#
_cell.length_a   1.000
_cell.length_b   1.000
_cell.length_c   1.000
_cell.angle_alpha   90.00
_cell.angle_beta   90.00
_cell.angle_gamma   90.00
#
_symmetry.space_group_name_H-M   'P 1'
#
loop_
_entity.id
_entity.type
_entity.pdbx_description
1 polymer ?
#
loop_
_entity_poly.entity_id
_entity_poly.type
_entity_poly.pdbx_seq_one_letter_code
_entity_poly.pdbx_strand_id
1 'polypeptide(L)'
;MEPADLRDGGDSYSSFEPTTLTAGQAGQTLTVRMRIVNSGQPVYERIYVAFYASLDRTITTSDLYLGRVGVDIWGSQATDVTFRGAFPTNVPAGSYYLGWIIDSPDWLAEADKTNNTAYRSTPRLQVVNPSMVIYVDARARGTNDGSSWKNAFASLQDALAVAPANREIRLAGGVYTPDRGAGIVPGDREARFRLGNGVTIRGGYGGAGASDPDVRDIRTYATILSGDLRGDDRPVAAPCDLWKEPSRTDNSRHVLAVVGKGQTATLDAVQVTGGYAFGPSVMAVANSTQGGGLLLTDGSLTLRQCTFVGNWAAGDGGAVYVAGGRLELSECTFGANGAGTDVGLPRGTGGAIGNDGTGQLTLSRCALHDNFAGVRGGALHNDKGTVTITWSRFLRNRAGDSGGGAIWNSEGRLSLVNCLLHGNRSDFTGGAIVNISRGSLLAVNCCLHANDSRVQAGALENSYGGTATLWNCTLAANRQGSGSRAIVCAAAPGQTGGELTIANSILWNGGGEIANSGAALVTVGHSNVQGGWPGIGNLNVDPRFVLPAGPDGVAGTEDDNLRLQPGSPCIDRGDNSLLPQDFADIDGDGNVQEPLPLDLDGRPRAHGTAVDLGAYETQPASSAASSSPSSSCD
;
A
#
# COMPACT_ATOMS: atom_id res chain seq x y z
N MET A 1 70.69 -4.36 36.68
CA MET A 1 69.99 -3.43 35.78
C MET A 1 68.52 -3.68 35.98
N GLU A 2 67.74 -2.63 36.20
CA GLU A 2 66.27 -2.74 36.30
C GLU A 2 65.72 -3.39 35.02
N PRO A 3 64.70 -4.27 35.09
CA PRO A 3 64.03 -4.83 33.92
C PRO A 3 63.39 -3.74 33.02
N ALA A 4 62.75 -4.12 31.91
CA ALA A 4 61.86 -3.21 31.21
C ALA A 4 60.69 -2.79 32.14
N ASP A 5 60.12 -1.62 31.92
CA ASP A 5 58.95 -1.12 32.68
C ASP A 5 58.05 -0.38 31.71
N LEU A 6 57.15 -1.13 31.08
CA LEU A 6 56.20 -0.60 30.12
C LEU A 6 55.01 -0.01 30.87
N ARG A 7 54.49 1.10 30.36
CA ARG A 7 53.28 1.71 30.90
C ARG A 7 52.61 2.61 29.88
N ASP A 8 51.37 2.93 30.15
CA ASP A 8 50.65 3.95 29.39
C ASP A 8 51.26 5.35 29.56
N GLY A 9 51.30 6.11 28.47
CA GLY A 9 51.79 7.48 28.42
C GLY A 9 50.79 8.52 28.92
N GLY A 10 49.53 8.13 29.17
CA GLY A 10 48.47 8.96 29.69
C GLY A 10 47.37 9.28 28.67
N ASP A 11 46.17 9.56 29.18
CA ASP A 11 44.96 9.74 28.37
C ASP A 11 45.04 10.91 27.35
N SER A 12 45.87 11.92 27.62
CA SER A 12 46.14 13.03 26.69
C SER A 12 46.80 12.61 25.38
N TYR A 13 47.41 11.43 25.34
CA TYR A 13 48.04 10.86 24.15
C TYR A 13 47.18 9.79 23.48
N SER A 14 46.01 9.48 24.06
CA SER A 14 45.09 8.52 23.48
C SER A 14 44.08 9.21 22.54
N SER A 15 43.54 8.50 21.56
CA SER A 15 42.34 8.87 20.79
C SER A 15 41.82 7.67 20.00
N PHE A 16 40.57 7.71 19.54
CA PHE A 16 40.06 6.73 18.59
C PHE A 16 39.00 7.33 17.68
N GLU A 17 38.83 6.70 16.52
CA GLU A 17 37.80 7.04 15.54
C GLU A 17 37.34 5.80 14.77
N PRO A 18 36.04 5.69 14.44
CA PRO A 18 34.96 6.59 14.85
C PRO A 18 34.57 6.40 16.33
N THR A 19 33.85 7.37 16.91
CA THR A 19 33.33 7.27 18.28
C THR A 19 32.04 6.45 18.40
N THR A 20 31.42 6.12 17.27
CA THR A 20 30.17 5.35 17.19
C THR A 20 30.30 4.26 16.11
N LEU A 21 29.89 3.05 16.45
CA LEU A 21 29.88 1.86 15.60
C LEU A 21 28.55 1.10 15.77
N THR A 22 28.20 0.22 14.83
CA THR A 22 26.96 -0.56 14.85
C THR A 22 27.23 -2.01 15.26
N ALA A 23 26.48 -2.54 16.22
CA ALA A 23 26.56 -3.95 16.61
C ALA A 23 26.24 -4.88 15.43
N GLY A 24 27.01 -5.96 15.24
CA GLY A 24 26.75 -6.96 14.19
C GLY A 24 27.14 -6.55 12.75
N GLN A 25 27.48 -5.29 12.48
CA GLN A 25 27.78 -4.83 11.13
C GLN A 25 29.24 -5.12 10.73
N ALA A 26 29.42 -5.93 9.68
CA ALA A 26 30.73 -6.27 9.11
C ALA A 26 31.33 -5.10 8.31
N GLY A 27 32.66 -5.10 8.14
CA GLY A 27 33.39 -4.12 7.30
C GLY A 27 33.66 -2.77 7.95
N GLN A 28 33.15 -2.52 9.16
CA GLN A 28 33.50 -1.34 9.94
C GLN A 28 34.98 -1.38 10.36
N THR A 29 35.64 -0.24 10.45
CA THR A 29 37.04 -0.13 10.88
C THR A 29 37.14 0.77 12.11
N LEU A 30 37.92 0.35 13.10
CA LEU A 30 38.26 1.14 14.29
C LEU A 30 39.74 1.49 14.25
N THR A 31 40.06 2.76 14.46
CA THR A 31 41.44 3.26 14.63
C THR A 31 41.63 3.75 16.05
N VAL A 32 42.66 3.27 16.74
CA VAL A 32 43.03 3.64 18.11
C VAL A 32 44.46 4.14 18.11
N ARG A 33 44.71 5.29 18.73
CA ARG A 33 46.04 5.89 18.90
C ARG A 33 46.31 6.04 20.38
N MET A 34 47.54 5.76 20.82
CA MET A 34 47.98 5.88 22.21
C MET A 34 49.51 6.01 22.28
N ARG A 35 50.09 6.21 23.47
CA ARG A 35 51.54 6.27 23.69
C ARG A 35 51.99 5.31 24.77
N ILE A 36 53.02 4.51 24.50
CA ILE A 36 53.65 3.62 25.49
C ILE A 36 54.96 4.26 25.94
N VAL A 37 55.30 4.11 27.22
CA VAL A 37 56.59 4.53 27.79
C VAL A 37 57.29 3.30 28.33
N ASN A 38 58.58 3.11 27.99
CA ASN A 38 59.45 2.14 28.65
C ASN A 38 60.45 2.89 29.53
N SER A 39 60.32 2.80 30.85
CA SER A 39 61.23 3.46 31.80
C SER A 39 62.50 2.63 32.08
N GLY A 40 62.53 1.37 31.63
CA GLY A 40 63.57 0.39 31.91
C GLY A 40 64.51 0.11 30.75
N GLN A 41 65.06 -1.11 30.73
CA GLN A 41 65.99 -1.57 29.69
C GLN A 41 65.32 -1.73 28.32
N PRO A 42 66.09 -1.66 27.21
CA PRO A 42 65.55 -1.91 25.87
C PRO A 42 64.92 -3.29 25.72
N VAL A 43 63.80 -3.34 25.00
CA VAL A 43 63.14 -4.59 24.61
C VAL A 43 63.58 -4.93 23.19
N TYR A 44 64.26 -6.06 23.03
CA TYR A 44 64.77 -6.51 21.72
C TYR A 44 63.79 -7.42 20.96
N GLU A 45 62.69 -7.78 21.62
CA GLU A 45 61.60 -8.56 21.04
C GLU A 45 60.35 -7.68 20.85
N ARG A 46 59.49 -8.07 19.92
CA ARG A 46 58.28 -7.33 19.61
C ARG A 46 57.21 -7.60 20.67
N ILE A 47 56.76 -6.56 21.37
CA ILE A 47 55.64 -6.65 22.31
C ILE A 47 54.31 -6.51 21.57
N TYR A 48 53.22 -6.91 22.20
CA TYR A 48 51.87 -6.72 21.66
C TYR A 48 51.00 -5.89 22.59
N VAL A 49 50.27 -4.96 22.00
CA VAL A 49 49.24 -4.17 22.68
C VAL A 49 47.90 -4.68 22.21
N ALA A 50 47.13 -5.28 23.12
CA ALA A 50 45.79 -5.76 22.85
C ALA A 50 44.76 -4.70 23.26
N PHE A 51 43.76 -4.46 22.42
CA PHE A 51 42.69 -3.48 22.63
C PHE A 51 41.39 -4.18 22.98
N TYR A 52 40.63 -3.60 23.91
CA TYR A 52 39.40 -4.15 24.45
C TYR A 52 38.31 -3.07 24.56
N ALA A 53 37.05 -3.48 24.43
CA ALA A 53 35.89 -2.71 24.83
C ALA A 53 35.38 -3.23 26.18
N SER A 54 35.46 -2.39 27.22
CA SER A 54 35.04 -2.72 28.59
C SER A 54 33.83 -1.89 29.03
N LEU A 55 32.98 -2.47 29.87
CA LEU A 55 31.83 -1.75 30.46
C LEU A 55 32.23 -0.86 31.63
N ASP A 56 33.38 -1.13 32.24
CA ASP A 56 33.92 -0.39 33.39
C ASP A 56 35.37 0.05 33.13
N ARG A 57 36.03 0.57 34.16
CA ARG A 57 37.38 1.18 34.09
C ARG A 57 38.50 0.17 34.31
N THR A 58 38.18 -1.09 34.58
CA THR A 58 39.14 -2.16 34.89
C THR A 58 39.31 -3.03 33.66
N ILE A 59 40.39 -2.80 32.92
CA ILE A 59 40.63 -3.52 31.66
C ILE A 59 41.26 -4.88 31.94
N THR A 60 40.61 -5.94 31.48
CA THR A 60 41.01 -7.34 31.65
C THR A 60 40.83 -8.13 30.37
N THR A 61 41.40 -9.34 30.32
CA THR A 61 41.23 -10.26 29.18
C THR A 61 39.82 -10.86 29.06
N SER A 62 38.95 -10.63 30.06
CA SER A 62 37.52 -10.99 30.01
C SER A 62 36.67 -9.97 29.25
N ASP A 63 37.20 -8.78 28.98
CA ASP A 63 36.53 -7.76 28.18
C ASP A 63 36.46 -8.14 26.69
N LEU A 64 35.69 -7.39 25.90
CA LEU A 64 35.48 -7.69 24.48
C LEU A 64 36.73 -7.32 23.67
N TYR A 65 37.46 -8.33 23.20
CA TYR A 65 38.68 -8.16 22.41
C TYR A 65 38.40 -7.52 21.03
N LEU A 66 39.12 -6.45 20.71
CA LEU A 66 38.97 -5.67 19.47
C LEU A 66 40.09 -5.93 18.46
N GLY A 67 41.26 -6.36 18.93
CA GLY A 67 42.43 -6.59 18.10
C GLY A 67 43.73 -6.28 18.83
N ARG A 68 44.86 -6.45 18.15
CA ARG A 68 46.18 -6.12 18.70
C ARG A 68 47.12 -5.55 17.64
N VAL A 69 48.14 -4.83 18.09
CA VAL A 69 49.24 -4.36 17.24
C VAL A 69 50.56 -4.72 17.90
N GLY A 70 51.53 -5.16 17.09
CA GLY A 70 52.88 -5.42 17.58
C GLY A 70 53.72 -4.14 17.55
N VAL A 71 54.50 -3.87 18.59
CA VAL A 71 55.26 -2.63 18.80
C VAL A 71 56.70 -2.97 19.13
N ASP A 72 57.63 -2.23 18.53
CA ASP A 72 59.05 -2.28 18.89
C ASP A 72 59.36 -1.05 19.78
N ILE A 73 59.96 -1.25 20.96
CA ILE A 73 60.21 -0.18 21.93
C ILE A 73 61.58 -0.30 22.61
N TRP A 74 62.36 0.78 22.58
CA TRP A 74 63.68 0.86 23.20
C TRP A 74 63.60 1.38 24.64
N GLY A 75 64.69 1.21 25.39
CA GLY A 75 64.76 1.60 26.80
C GLY A 75 64.76 3.12 26.97
N SER A 76 64.13 3.60 28.04
CA SER A 76 64.01 5.04 28.36
C SER A 76 63.40 5.89 27.24
N GLN A 77 62.46 5.32 26.47
CA GLN A 77 61.78 5.99 25.36
C GLN A 77 60.26 5.89 25.46
N ALA A 78 59.59 6.82 24.78
CA ALA A 78 58.16 6.76 24.54
C ALA A 78 57.88 6.57 23.04
N THR A 79 56.91 5.72 22.72
CA THR A 79 56.54 5.37 21.35
C THR A 79 55.04 5.57 21.16
N ASP A 80 54.67 6.29 20.10
CA ASP A 80 53.26 6.41 19.68
C ASP A 80 52.84 5.14 18.92
N VAL A 81 51.69 4.60 19.29
CA VAL A 81 51.15 3.34 18.79
C VAL A 81 49.81 3.61 18.12
N THR A 82 49.63 3.07 16.91
CA THR A 82 48.35 3.12 16.18
C THR A 82 47.89 1.71 15.85
N PHE A 83 46.72 1.34 16.34
CA PHE A 83 45.97 0.18 15.86
C PHE A 83 44.92 0.64 14.84
N ARG A 84 44.84 -0.05 13.71
CA ARG A 84 43.76 0.09 12.74
C ARG A 84 43.32 -1.29 12.30
N GLY A 85 42.09 -1.65 12.61
CA GLY A 85 41.57 -3.00 12.34
C GLY A 85 40.07 -3.02 12.09
N ALA A 86 39.60 -4.12 11.50
CA ALA A 86 38.17 -4.36 11.35
C ALA A 86 37.51 -4.47 12.74
N PHE A 87 36.39 -3.79 12.93
CA PHE A 87 35.63 -3.87 14.16
C PHE A 87 34.90 -5.22 14.26
N PRO A 88 35.03 -5.97 15.37
CA PRO A 88 34.42 -7.29 15.48
C PRO A 88 32.88 -7.23 15.49
N THR A 89 32.23 -8.12 14.74
CA THR A 89 30.75 -8.18 14.64
C THR A 89 30.09 -8.72 15.91
N ASN A 90 30.85 -9.33 16.81
CA ASN A 90 30.34 -9.90 18.06
C ASN A 90 30.32 -8.91 19.24
N VAL A 91 30.70 -7.63 19.05
CA VAL A 91 30.57 -6.60 20.08
C VAL A 91 29.09 -6.17 20.17
N PRO A 92 28.40 -6.38 21.31
CA PRO A 92 27.01 -5.97 21.49
C PRO A 92 26.84 -4.46 21.53
N ALA A 93 25.60 -3.99 21.41
CA ALA A 93 25.30 -2.59 21.64
C ALA A 93 25.54 -2.20 23.12
N GLY A 94 26.15 -1.04 23.33
CA GLY A 94 26.54 -0.55 24.64
C GLY A 94 27.46 0.67 24.55
N SER A 95 27.75 1.25 25.71
CA SER A 95 28.73 2.33 25.86
C SER A 95 29.95 1.75 26.56
N TYR A 96 31.12 1.80 25.92
CA TYR A 96 32.33 1.11 26.36
C TYR A 96 33.47 2.07 26.65
N TYR A 97 34.26 1.78 27.68
CA TYR A 97 35.62 2.28 27.79
C TYR A 97 36.49 1.53 26.78
N LEU A 98 37.23 2.27 25.98
CA LEU A 98 38.21 1.69 25.08
C LEU A 98 39.53 1.52 25.86
N GLY A 99 39.90 0.27 26.11
CA GLY A 99 41.04 -0.11 26.93
C GLY A 99 42.14 -0.82 26.16
N TRP A 100 43.33 -0.90 26.76
CA TRP A 100 44.44 -1.69 26.25
C TRP A 100 45.24 -2.37 27.36
N ILE A 101 45.85 -3.50 27.00
CA ILE A 101 46.81 -4.25 27.80
C ILE A 101 48.13 -4.28 27.02
N ILE A 102 49.16 -3.66 27.60
CA ILE A 102 50.53 -3.64 27.09
C ILE A 102 51.21 -4.95 27.48
N ASP A 103 52.06 -5.47 26.57
CA ASP A 103 52.61 -6.83 26.65
C ASP A 103 51.54 -7.89 26.92
N SER A 104 50.46 -7.88 26.15
CA SER A 104 49.29 -8.73 26.40
C SER A 104 49.57 -10.26 26.51
N PRO A 105 50.60 -10.84 25.87
CA PRO A 105 50.97 -12.24 26.08
C PRO A 105 51.69 -12.54 27.41
N ASP A 106 52.04 -11.49 28.17
CA ASP A 106 52.80 -11.53 29.44
C ASP A 106 54.15 -12.26 29.31
N TRP A 107 54.84 -12.05 28.18
CA TRP A 107 56.10 -12.74 27.88
C TRP A 107 57.32 -12.00 28.41
N LEU A 108 57.21 -10.69 28.63
CA LEU A 108 58.31 -9.86 29.10
C LEU A 108 58.36 -9.86 30.63
N ALA A 109 59.58 -9.96 31.19
CA ALA A 109 59.80 -9.71 32.61
C ALA A 109 59.95 -8.19 32.82
N GLU A 110 59.05 -7.62 33.62
CA GLU A 110 58.97 -6.18 33.86
C GLU A 110 59.13 -5.82 35.33
N ALA A 111 59.57 -4.60 35.60
CA ALA A 111 59.78 -4.09 36.96
C ALA A 111 58.45 -3.89 37.70
N ASP A 112 57.42 -3.38 37.00
CA ASP A 112 56.05 -3.28 37.47
C ASP A 112 55.10 -3.76 36.37
N LYS A 113 54.28 -4.77 36.65
CA LYS A 113 53.27 -5.28 35.71
C LYS A 113 51.88 -4.71 35.96
N THR A 114 51.71 -3.95 37.05
CA THR A 114 50.39 -3.46 37.49
C THR A 114 49.96 -2.19 36.76
N ASN A 115 50.85 -1.58 35.98
CA ASN A 115 50.67 -0.33 35.24
C ASN A 115 50.55 -0.55 33.70
N ASN A 116 50.46 -1.81 33.27
CA ASN A 116 50.35 -2.21 31.85
C ASN A 116 48.94 -2.08 31.27
N THR A 117 47.96 -1.73 32.10
CA THR A 117 46.56 -1.57 31.69
C THR A 117 46.13 -0.12 31.79
N ALA A 118 45.47 0.37 30.75
CA ALA A 118 44.89 1.70 30.74
C ALA A 118 43.67 1.75 29.82
N TYR A 119 42.93 2.85 29.93
CA TYR A 119 41.74 3.09 29.14
C TYR A 119 41.61 4.57 28.81
N ARG A 120 40.84 4.85 27.77
CA ARG A 120 40.44 6.22 27.44
C ARG A 120 39.22 6.64 28.23
N SER A 121 39.32 7.76 28.96
CA SER A 121 38.24 8.24 29.84
C SER A 121 37.10 8.91 29.08
N THR A 122 37.40 9.64 28.00
CA THR A 122 36.42 10.30 27.14
C THR A 122 36.97 10.57 25.73
N PRO A 123 36.16 10.43 24.66
CA PRO A 123 34.79 9.88 24.64
C PRO A 123 34.76 8.36 24.92
N ARG A 124 33.60 7.83 25.29
CA ARG A 124 33.32 6.38 25.33
C ARG A 124 32.96 5.88 23.93
N LEU A 125 33.38 4.67 23.57
CA LEU A 125 32.97 4.02 22.33
C LEU A 125 31.48 3.67 22.42
N GLN A 126 30.66 4.26 21.56
CA GLN A 126 29.24 3.92 21.46
C GLN A 126 29.06 2.83 20.42
N VAL A 127 28.60 1.65 20.84
CA VAL A 127 28.11 0.62 19.92
C VAL A 127 26.60 0.68 19.96
N VAL A 128 25.97 1.08 18.86
CA VAL A 128 24.52 1.21 18.78
C VAL A 128 23.91 -0.06 18.17
N ASN A 129 22.67 -0.36 18.55
CA ASN A 129 21.89 -1.33 17.79
C ASN A 129 21.78 -0.84 16.34
N PRO A 130 21.71 -1.75 15.34
CA PRO A 130 21.31 -1.36 14.01
C PRO A 130 20.00 -0.58 14.13
N SER A 131 19.95 0.65 13.62
CA SER A 131 18.71 1.41 13.52
C SER A 131 17.65 0.47 12.96
N MET A 132 16.45 0.38 13.53
CA MET A 132 15.35 -0.41 12.94
C MET A 132 14.82 0.20 11.64
N VAL A 133 15.26 1.44 11.34
CA VAL A 133 14.86 2.23 10.19
C VAL A 133 16.04 2.39 9.22
N ILE A 134 15.77 2.25 7.92
CA ILE A 134 16.66 2.66 6.83
C ILE A 134 16.10 3.95 6.23
N TYR A 135 16.93 4.95 6.04
CA TYR A 135 16.54 6.24 5.45
C TYR A 135 16.90 6.28 3.97
N VAL A 136 16.00 6.83 3.15
CA VAL A 136 16.19 7.02 1.71
C VAL A 136 15.79 8.44 1.33
N ASP A 137 16.71 9.16 0.70
CA ASP A 137 16.50 10.52 0.21
C ASP A 137 17.43 10.80 -0.98
N ALA A 138 16.87 10.99 -2.17
CA ALA A 138 17.64 11.31 -3.38
C ALA A 138 18.48 12.60 -3.27
N ARG A 139 18.17 13.46 -2.29
CA ARG A 139 18.87 14.72 -2.01
C ARG A 139 20.02 14.54 -1.00
N ALA A 140 20.10 13.40 -0.31
CA ALA A 140 21.17 13.15 0.66
C ALA A 140 22.56 13.15 -0.02
N ARG A 141 23.57 13.61 0.72
CA ARG A 141 24.96 13.76 0.24
C ARG A 141 26.00 13.18 1.21
N GLY A 142 25.55 12.45 2.24
CA GLY A 142 26.42 11.79 3.21
C GLY A 142 27.02 10.48 2.66
N THR A 143 27.19 9.51 3.56
CA THR A 143 27.88 8.24 3.25
C THR A 143 27.07 7.25 2.40
N ASN A 144 25.79 7.54 2.12
CA ASN A 144 24.89 6.68 1.33
C ASN A 144 24.78 5.25 1.91
N ASP A 145 24.59 5.16 3.24
CA ASP A 145 24.51 3.90 3.98
C ASP A 145 23.16 3.68 4.70
N GLY A 146 22.23 4.63 4.58
CA GLY A 146 20.88 4.55 5.13
C GLY A 146 20.81 4.73 6.66
N SER A 147 21.90 5.10 7.33
CA SER A 147 21.98 5.18 8.80
C SER A 147 21.26 6.39 9.42
N SER A 148 21.04 7.45 8.66
CA SER A 148 20.34 8.69 9.06
C SER A 148 19.87 9.44 7.82
N TRP A 149 19.05 10.49 7.96
CA TRP A 149 18.67 11.34 6.82
C TRP A 149 19.88 11.95 6.10
N LYS A 150 20.93 12.35 6.82
CA LYS A 150 22.17 12.88 6.22
C LYS A 150 22.88 11.81 5.36
N ASN A 151 22.89 10.58 5.83
CA ASN A 151 23.57 9.45 5.21
C ASN A 151 22.60 8.53 4.44
N ALA A 152 21.39 9.00 4.14
CA ALA A 152 20.35 8.20 3.54
C ALA A 152 20.81 7.62 2.19
N PHE A 153 20.25 6.47 1.81
CA PHE A 153 20.45 5.96 0.45
C PHE A 153 19.81 6.94 -0.55
N ALA A 154 20.52 7.24 -1.62
CA ALA A 154 20.01 8.08 -2.71
C ALA A 154 19.01 7.33 -3.61
N SER A 155 19.05 5.99 -3.60
CA SER A 155 18.11 5.11 -4.31
C SER A 155 17.39 4.17 -3.34
N LEU A 156 16.09 3.97 -3.59
CA LEU A 156 15.32 2.94 -2.89
C LEU A 156 15.81 1.52 -3.21
N GLN A 157 16.37 1.26 -4.39
CA GLN A 157 16.91 -0.07 -4.71
C GLN A 157 18.08 -0.44 -3.80
N ASP A 158 18.97 0.51 -3.49
CA ASP A 158 20.11 0.26 -2.61
C ASP A 158 19.61 -0.07 -1.19
N ALA A 159 18.60 0.66 -0.71
CA ALA A 159 17.96 0.37 0.56
C ALA A 159 17.29 -1.01 0.60
N LEU A 160 16.56 -1.37 -0.45
CA LEU A 160 15.91 -2.69 -0.56
C LEU A 160 16.93 -3.83 -0.66
N ALA A 161 18.09 -3.60 -1.28
CA ALA A 161 19.14 -4.61 -1.41
C ALA A 161 19.80 -4.96 -0.07
N VAL A 162 19.82 -4.03 0.89
CA VAL A 162 20.43 -4.25 2.22
C VAL A 162 19.41 -4.43 3.34
N ALA A 163 18.13 -4.20 3.08
CA ALA A 163 17.07 -4.31 4.10
C ALA A 163 16.89 -5.78 4.53
N PRO A 164 17.15 -6.12 5.81
CA PRO A 164 16.80 -7.44 6.31
C PRO A 164 15.27 -7.60 6.39
N ALA A 165 14.81 -8.83 6.64
CA ALA A 165 13.39 -9.06 6.84
C ALA A 165 12.83 -8.23 8.00
N ASN A 166 11.56 -7.82 7.90
CA ASN A 166 10.84 -7.04 8.92
C ASN A 166 11.40 -5.62 9.20
N ARG A 167 12.12 -5.02 8.24
CA ARG A 167 12.71 -3.68 8.39
C ARG A 167 11.76 -2.56 7.96
N GLU A 168 11.85 -1.41 8.62
CA GLU A 168 11.23 -0.17 8.15
C GLU A 168 12.19 0.61 7.23
N ILE A 169 11.68 1.10 6.11
CA ILE A 169 12.34 2.04 5.19
C ILE A 169 11.51 3.33 5.16
N ARG A 170 12.13 4.46 5.52
CA ARG A 170 11.52 5.79 5.41
C ARG A 170 12.01 6.50 4.16
N LEU A 171 11.08 6.95 3.34
CA LEU A 171 11.33 7.68 2.11
C LEU A 171 11.04 9.16 2.30
N ALA A 172 12.02 10.00 1.99
CA ALA A 172 11.80 11.43 1.87
C ALA A 172 10.90 11.74 0.66
N GLY A 173 10.24 12.90 0.66
CA GLY A 173 9.53 13.41 -0.50
C GLY A 173 10.45 13.52 -1.72
N GLY A 174 9.96 13.07 -2.88
CA GLY A 174 10.75 12.98 -4.12
C GLY A 174 10.27 11.88 -5.05
N VAL A 175 10.89 11.82 -6.23
CA VAL A 175 10.64 10.81 -7.27
C VAL A 175 11.76 9.77 -7.25
N TYR A 176 11.40 8.49 -7.16
CA TYR A 176 12.31 7.36 -7.14
C TYR A 176 11.96 6.42 -8.30
N THR A 177 12.91 6.19 -9.20
CA THR A 177 12.78 5.25 -10.32
C THR A 177 13.52 3.94 -10.02
N PRO A 178 13.02 2.78 -10.48
CA PRO A 178 13.61 1.48 -10.15
C PRO A 178 14.93 1.19 -10.87
N ASP A 179 15.32 2.02 -11.84
CA ASP A 179 16.52 1.90 -12.67
C ASP A 179 17.75 2.64 -12.09
N ARG A 180 17.70 3.00 -10.79
CA ARG A 180 18.77 3.70 -10.06
C ARG A 180 19.30 2.82 -8.94
N GLY A 181 20.60 2.87 -8.69
CA GLY A 181 21.26 2.16 -7.58
C GLY A 181 22.52 1.43 -8.03
N ALA A 182 23.28 0.91 -7.07
CA ALA A 182 24.48 0.14 -7.30
C ALA A 182 24.13 -1.18 -8.04
N GLY A 183 24.75 -1.39 -9.20
CA GLY A 183 24.54 -2.60 -10.00
C GLY A 183 23.23 -2.63 -10.81
N ILE A 184 22.48 -1.52 -10.86
CA ILE A 184 21.29 -1.38 -11.69
C ILE A 184 21.66 -0.70 -13.02
N VAL A 185 21.10 -1.18 -14.14
CA VAL A 185 21.31 -0.60 -15.47
C VAL A 185 20.25 0.49 -15.73
N PRO A 186 20.64 1.76 -15.93
CA PRO A 186 19.70 2.83 -16.27
C PRO A 186 18.94 2.57 -17.56
N GLY A 187 17.64 2.90 -17.58
CA GLY A 187 16.76 2.73 -18.74
C GLY A 187 16.31 1.28 -19.02
N ASP A 188 16.63 0.32 -18.14
CA ASP A 188 16.09 -1.03 -18.23
C ASP A 188 14.61 -1.05 -17.81
N ARG A 189 13.72 -1.28 -18.78
CA ARG A 189 12.27 -1.38 -18.57
C ARG A 189 11.85 -2.54 -17.67
N GLU A 190 12.69 -3.54 -17.47
CA GLU A 190 12.42 -4.66 -16.57
C GLU A 190 12.79 -4.35 -15.11
N ALA A 191 13.44 -3.20 -14.87
CA ALA A 191 13.72 -2.68 -13.54
C ALA A 191 12.41 -2.39 -12.81
N ARG A 192 12.32 -2.91 -11.58
CA ARG A 192 11.17 -2.80 -10.68
C ARG A 192 11.66 -2.83 -9.23
N PHE A 193 10.94 -2.19 -8.31
CA PHE A 193 11.19 -2.35 -6.89
C PHE A 193 10.62 -3.68 -6.41
N ARG A 194 11.48 -4.55 -5.86
CA ARG A 194 11.10 -5.83 -5.29
C ARG A 194 11.02 -5.70 -3.78
N LEU A 195 9.84 -5.90 -3.22
CA LEU A 195 9.61 -5.74 -1.78
C LEU A 195 10.13 -6.96 -1.02
N GLY A 196 11.01 -6.74 -0.03
CA GLY A 196 11.55 -7.79 0.83
C GLY A 196 10.51 -8.29 1.84
N ASN A 197 10.70 -9.51 2.36
CA ASN A 197 9.76 -10.11 3.31
C ASN A 197 9.69 -9.31 4.63
N GLY A 198 8.48 -8.96 5.06
CA GLY A 198 8.19 -8.14 6.23
C GLY A 198 8.60 -6.66 6.09
N VAL A 199 9.16 -6.23 4.94
CA VAL A 199 9.61 -4.85 4.78
C VAL A 199 8.42 -3.91 4.79
N THR A 200 8.54 -2.83 5.56
CA THR A 200 7.59 -1.72 5.60
C THR A 200 8.22 -0.49 4.96
N ILE A 201 7.63 0.02 3.90
CA ILE A 201 8.03 1.27 3.24
C ILE A 201 7.05 2.37 3.62
N ARG A 202 7.56 3.49 4.14
CA ARG A 202 6.77 4.66 4.52
C ARG A 202 7.23 5.90 3.77
N GLY A 203 6.33 6.50 3.00
CA GLY A 203 6.54 7.81 2.37
C GLY A 203 6.05 8.98 3.23
N GLY A 204 6.27 10.20 2.71
CA GLY A 204 5.77 11.43 3.30
C GLY A 204 6.75 12.18 4.20
N TYR A 205 8.04 11.86 4.22
CA TYR A 205 8.99 12.48 5.14
C TYR A 205 9.71 13.71 4.56
N GLY A 206 9.99 14.69 5.43
CA GLY A 206 10.74 15.90 5.07
C GLY A 206 12.15 15.61 4.56
N GLY A 207 12.84 14.63 5.15
CA GLY A 207 14.17 14.20 4.76
C GLY A 207 15.26 15.26 4.93
N ALA A 208 16.42 15.04 4.31
CA ALA A 208 17.60 15.91 4.44
C ALA A 208 17.38 17.35 3.96
N GLY A 209 16.33 17.60 3.16
CA GLY A 209 15.97 18.92 2.65
C GLY A 209 15.03 19.75 3.55
N ALA A 210 14.49 19.17 4.62
CA ALA A 210 13.56 19.85 5.53
C ALA A 210 14.25 20.36 6.80
N SER A 211 13.67 21.39 7.43
CA SER A 211 14.15 21.91 8.72
C SER A 211 14.00 20.89 9.85
N ASP A 212 12.94 20.08 9.79
CA ASP A 212 12.78 18.86 10.56
C ASP A 212 12.74 17.67 9.58
N PRO A 213 13.82 16.90 9.45
CA PRO A 213 13.86 15.74 8.54
C PRO A 213 12.85 14.63 8.85
N ASP A 214 12.42 14.51 10.11
CA ASP A 214 11.50 13.45 10.55
C ASP A 214 10.03 13.86 10.50
N VAL A 215 9.72 15.12 10.15
CA VAL A 215 8.34 15.55 9.91
C VAL A 215 7.71 14.67 8.83
N ARG A 216 6.53 14.12 9.13
CA ARG A 216 5.75 13.32 8.17
C ARG A 216 4.49 14.06 7.78
N ASP A 217 4.50 14.60 6.57
CA ASP A 217 3.34 15.22 5.94
C ASP A 217 3.25 14.70 4.50
N ILE A 218 2.29 13.81 4.29
CA ILE A 218 2.10 13.08 3.03
C ILE A 218 1.64 14.00 1.88
N ARG A 219 1.08 15.18 2.19
CA ARG A 219 0.66 16.16 1.18
C ARG A 219 1.83 17.03 0.75
N THR A 220 2.63 17.49 1.72
CA THR A 220 3.77 18.36 1.47
C THR A 220 4.97 17.60 0.89
N TYR A 221 5.23 16.40 1.39
CA TYR A 221 6.40 15.59 1.02
C TYR A 221 6.00 14.33 0.25
N ALA A 222 5.30 14.51 -0.87
CA ALA A 222 4.88 13.42 -1.72
C ALA A 222 6.06 12.51 -2.11
N THR A 223 5.92 11.21 -1.82
CA THR A 223 6.88 10.17 -2.19
C THR A 223 6.34 9.42 -3.39
N ILE A 224 7.03 9.52 -4.53
CA ILE A 224 6.58 8.99 -5.82
C ILE A 224 7.52 7.87 -6.25
N LEU A 225 6.99 6.66 -6.40
CA LEU A 225 7.63 5.55 -7.06
C LEU A 225 7.19 5.57 -8.53
N SER A 226 8.11 5.94 -9.42
CA SER A 226 7.80 6.20 -10.82
C SER A 226 8.41 5.15 -11.74
N GLY A 227 7.62 4.69 -12.71
CA GLY A 227 8.08 3.92 -13.86
C GLY A 227 8.65 4.78 -14.98
N ASP A 228 8.46 6.10 -14.96
CA ASP A 228 9.03 7.04 -15.95
C ASP A 228 10.56 7.14 -15.77
N LEU A 229 11.32 6.37 -16.55
CA LEU A 229 12.76 6.21 -16.35
C LEU A 229 13.57 7.39 -16.89
N ARG A 230 13.03 8.10 -17.89
CA ARG A 230 13.62 9.29 -18.50
C ARG A 230 13.10 10.60 -17.93
N GLY A 231 11.99 10.58 -17.20
CA GLY A 231 11.36 11.79 -16.67
C GLY A 231 10.70 12.62 -17.77
N ASP A 232 10.23 12.00 -18.85
CA ASP A 232 9.70 12.69 -20.04
C ASP A 232 8.22 12.40 -20.33
N ASP A 233 7.51 11.72 -19.39
CA ASP A 233 6.08 11.43 -19.49
C ASP A 233 5.21 12.68 -19.69
N ARG A 234 4.51 12.74 -20.82
CA ARG A 234 3.55 13.82 -21.10
C ARG A 234 2.20 13.55 -20.45
N PRO A 235 1.45 14.59 -20.06
CA PRO A 235 0.07 14.42 -19.59
C PRO A 235 -0.84 13.94 -20.71
N VAL A 236 -1.84 13.14 -20.36
CA VAL A 236 -2.91 12.68 -21.27
C VAL A 236 -4.27 13.18 -20.78
N ALA A 237 -5.19 13.43 -21.70
CA ALA A 237 -6.53 13.93 -21.37
C ALA A 237 -7.45 12.84 -20.80
N ALA A 238 -7.24 11.58 -21.20
CA ALA A 238 -8.03 10.45 -20.76
C ALA A 238 -7.12 9.22 -20.55
N PRO A 239 -7.46 8.35 -19.58
CA PRO A 239 -6.69 7.13 -19.32
C PRO A 239 -6.58 6.24 -20.57
N CYS A 240 -7.61 6.20 -21.43
CA CYS A 240 -7.58 5.41 -22.68
C CYS A 240 -6.53 5.84 -23.70
N ASP A 241 -5.90 7.01 -23.51
CA ASP A 241 -4.84 7.51 -24.38
C ASP A 241 -3.44 7.32 -23.78
N LEU A 242 -3.32 6.83 -22.53
CA LEU A 242 -2.03 6.54 -21.89
C LEU A 242 -1.14 5.68 -22.78
N TRP A 243 -1.69 4.67 -23.45
CA TRP A 243 -0.89 3.78 -24.29
C TRP A 243 -0.45 4.34 -25.62
N LYS A 244 -1.12 5.40 -26.08
CA LYS A 244 -0.78 6.09 -27.34
C LYS A 244 0.28 7.16 -27.10
N GLU A 245 0.53 7.51 -25.85
CA GLU A 245 1.50 8.54 -25.51
C GLU A 245 2.93 7.99 -25.70
N PRO A 246 3.74 8.55 -26.62
CA PRO A 246 5.00 7.92 -27.03
C PRO A 246 6.13 7.96 -26.01
N SER A 247 6.17 8.92 -25.08
CA SER A 247 7.27 9.00 -24.10
C SER A 247 7.23 7.85 -23.10
N ARG A 248 6.06 7.26 -22.83
CA ARG A 248 5.92 6.09 -21.93
C ARG A 248 6.62 4.81 -22.40
N THR A 249 7.18 4.79 -23.61
CA THR A 249 7.77 3.58 -24.20
C THR A 249 9.07 3.14 -23.56
N ASP A 250 9.76 4.00 -22.79
CA ASP A 250 10.89 3.61 -21.94
C ASP A 250 10.51 3.31 -20.49
N ASN A 251 9.23 3.44 -20.13
CA ASN A 251 8.83 3.23 -18.75
C ASN A 251 8.99 1.78 -18.30
N SER A 252 9.21 1.61 -16.99
CA SER A 252 9.17 0.31 -16.33
C SER A 252 7.87 -0.41 -16.64
N ARG A 253 8.00 -1.71 -16.95
CA ARG A 253 6.86 -2.59 -17.17
C ARG A 253 5.98 -2.69 -15.92
N HIS A 254 6.62 -2.90 -14.78
CA HIS A 254 5.99 -2.90 -13.47
C HIS A 254 6.82 -2.00 -12.56
N VAL A 255 6.20 -1.05 -11.86
CA VAL A 255 6.93 -0.22 -10.88
C VAL A 255 7.29 -1.07 -9.65
N LEU A 256 6.35 -1.88 -9.17
CA LEU A 256 6.46 -2.74 -8.00
C LEU A 256 6.22 -4.21 -8.37
N ALA A 257 6.89 -5.13 -7.67
CA ALA A 257 6.56 -6.54 -7.73
C ALA A 257 6.72 -7.27 -6.39
N VAL A 258 5.76 -8.16 -6.10
CA VAL A 258 5.79 -9.12 -4.99
C VAL A 258 5.52 -10.50 -5.56
N VAL A 259 6.46 -11.44 -5.37
CA VAL A 259 6.53 -12.66 -6.18
C VAL A 259 6.60 -13.95 -5.37
N GLY A 260 6.95 -13.90 -4.08
CA GLY A 260 7.21 -15.10 -3.28
C GLY A 260 6.06 -15.54 -2.39
N LYS A 261 5.76 -16.83 -2.41
CA LYS A 261 4.84 -17.47 -1.46
C LYS A 261 5.23 -17.16 -0.01
N GLY A 262 4.27 -16.69 0.78
CA GLY A 262 4.48 -16.34 2.19
C GLY A 262 5.30 -15.08 2.42
N GLN A 263 5.71 -14.36 1.37
CA GLN A 263 6.29 -13.02 1.54
C GLN A 263 5.20 -12.07 2.02
N THR A 264 5.53 -11.25 3.00
CA THR A 264 4.70 -10.14 3.44
C THR A 264 5.39 -8.81 3.15
N ALA A 265 4.66 -7.74 2.90
CA ALA A 265 5.21 -6.39 2.84
C ALA A 265 4.12 -5.35 3.14
N THR A 266 4.54 -4.15 3.55
CA THR A 266 3.64 -3.01 3.76
C THR A 266 4.16 -1.78 3.03
N LEU A 267 3.30 -1.10 2.28
CA LEU A 267 3.54 0.24 1.76
C LEU A 267 2.55 1.22 2.40
N ASP A 268 3.05 2.38 2.81
CA ASP A 268 2.28 3.39 3.52
C ASP A 268 2.63 4.79 2.97
N ALA A 269 1.62 5.48 2.46
CA ALA A 269 1.71 6.85 1.92
C ALA A 269 2.72 7.02 0.78
N VAL A 270 2.65 6.17 -0.23
CA VAL A 270 3.42 6.33 -1.48
C VAL A 270 2.49 6.45 -2.69
N GLN A 271 2.92 7.22 -3.67
CA GLN A 271 2.30 7.29 -4.99
C GLN A 271 3.06 6.36 -5.95
N VAL A 272 2.34 5.58 -6.75
CA VAL A 272 2.87 4.68 -7.77
C VAL A 272 2.33 5.13 -9.14
N THR A 273 3.22 5.46 -10.06
CA THR A 273 2.86 6.03 -11.36
C THR A 273 3.83 5.63 -12.47
N GLY A 274 3.47 5.89 -13.72
CA GLY A 274 4.33 5.65 -14.87
C GLY A 274 4.56 4.18 -15.19
N GLY A 275 3.84 3.25 -14.56
CA GLY A 275 3.88 1.84 -14.93
C GLY A 275 3.32 1.59 -16.33
N TYR A 276 4.07 0.91 -17.20
CA TYR A 276 3.69 0.69 -18.60
C TYR A 276 3.88 -0.77 -19.03
N ALA A 277 2.95 -1.64 -18.61
CA ALA A 277 2.94 -3.06 -18.92
C ALA A 277 2.46 -3.33 -20.36
N PHE A 278 3.28 -2.93 -21.32
CA PHE A 278 3.05 -3.10 -22.75
C PHE A 278 4.24 -3.83 -23.39
N GLY A 279 3.98 -4.73 -24.34
CA GLY A 279 5.04 -5.51 -25.00
C GLY A 279 4.91 -5.52 -26.52
N PRO A 280 6.02 -5.31 -27.27
CA PRO A 280 6.19 -5.81 -28.62
C PRO A 280 6.98 -7.15 -28.68
N SER A 281 7.27 -7.78 -27.54
CA SER A 281 8.27 -8.84 -27.45
C SER A 281 7.76 -10.19 -27.98
N VAL A 282 8.40 -10.66 -29.05
CA VAL A 282 8.37 -11.99 -29.68
C VAL A 282 8.58 -13.20 -28.74
N MET A 283 8.62 -13.00 -27.43
CA MET A 283 8.59 -14.04 -26.39
C MET A 283 7.60 -13.60 -25.32
N ALA A 284 6.48 -14.31 -25.20
CA ALA A 284 5.51 -14.12 -24.14
C ALA A 284 6.14 -14.48 -22.80
N VAL A 285 6.69 -13.50 -22.08
CA VAL A 285 7.02 -13.67 -20.67
C VAL A 285 5.70 -13.60 -19.91
N ALA A 286 5.42 -14.62 -19.09
CA ALA A 286 4.19 -14.64 -18.28
C ALA A 286 4.06 -13.35 -17.46
N ASN A 287 2.84 -12.81 -17.39
CA ASN A 287 2.51 -11.57 -16.68
C ASN A 287 3.17 -10.28 -17.23
N SER A 288 3.71 -10.28 -18.45
CA SER A 288 4.36 -9.10 -19.03
C SER A 288 3.40 -7.99 -19.48
N THR A 289 2.10 -8.27 -19.46
CA THR A 289 1.04 -7.37 -19.92
C THR A 289 0.10 -6.95 -18.80
N GLN A 290 0.36 -7.32 -17.55
CA GLN A 290 -0.54 -7.13 -16.42
C GLN A 290 0.09 -6.23 -15.36
N GLY A 291 -0.69 -5.46 -14.60
CA GLY A 291 -0.18 -4.77 -13.40
C GLY A 291 0.91 -3.75 -13.69
N GLY A 292 0.61 -2.66 -14.39
CA GLY A 292 1.60 -1.63 -14.73
C GLY A 292 2.25 -1.00 -13.49
N GLY A 293 1.45 -0.70 -12.47
CA GLY A 293 1.97 -0.18 -11.20
C GLY A 293 2.54 -1.30 -10.32
N LEU A 294 1.77 -2.37 -10.11
CA LEU A 294 2.11 -3.47 -9.20
C LEU A 294 1.71 -4.81 -9.80
N LEU A 295 2.65 -5.74 -9.80
CA LEU A 295 2.42 -7.15 -10.06
C LEU A 295 2.53 -7.97 -8.76
N LEU A 296 1.42 -8.56 -8.32
CA LEU A 296 1.34 -9.49 -7.19
C LEU A 296 1.03 -10.89 -7.71
N THR A 297 2.01 -11.80 -7.67
CA THR A 297 1.79 -13.18 -8.13
C THR A 297 1.53 -14.16 -6.99
N ASP A 298 2.05 -13.89 -5.80
CA ASP A 298 1.85 -14.65 -4.55
C ASP A 298 2.25 -13.74 -3.36
N GLY A 299 2.02 -14.19 -2.13
CA GLY A 299 2.34 -13.46 -0.90
C GLY A 299 1.19 -12.62 -0.36
N SER A 300 1.50 -11.74 0.59
CA SER A 300 0.55 -10.81 1.20
C SER A 300 1.10 -9.39 1.18
N LEU A 301 0.35 -8.45 0.62
CA LEU A 301 0.75 -7.05 0.58
C LEU A 301 -0.34 -6.20 1.23
N THR A 302 0.08 -5.32 2.13
CA THR A 302 -0.81 -4.30 2.71
C THR A 302 -0.42 -2.92 2.20
N LEU A 303 -1.37 -2.21 1.58
CA LEU A 303 -1.22 -0.84 1.14
C LEU A 303 -2.10 0.07 2.00
N ARG A 304 -1.49 1.11 2.56
CA ARG A 304 -2.17 2.12 3.38
C ARG A 304 -1.94 3.50 2.79
N GLN A 305 -2.99 4.28 2.59
CA GLN A 305 -2.88 5.68 2.12
C GLN A 305 -2.05 5.84 0.82
N CYS A 306 -2.02 4.79 -0.01
CA CYS A 306 -1.25 4.76 -1.25
C CYS A 306 -2.10 5.26 -2.42
N THR A 307 -1.45 5.88 -3.41
CA THR A 307 -2.09 6.33 -4.65
C THR A 307 -1.51 5.60 -5.84
N PHE A 308 -2.34 5.02 -6.70
CA PHE A 308 -1.93 4.49 -8.00
C PHE A 308 -2.57 5.33 -9.09
N VAL A 309 -1.74 5.99 -9.90
CA VAL A 309 -2.25 6.93 -10.91
C VAL A 309 -1.48 6.84 -12.21
N GLY A 310 -2.21 6.91 -13.33
CA GLY A 310 -1.61 6.98 -14.67
C GLY A 310 -0.81 5.73 -15.05
N ASN A 311 -1.17 4.56 -14.50
CA ASN A 311 -0.54 3.29 -14.85
C ASN A 311 -1.33 2.62 -15.98
N TRP A 312 -0.62 1.93 -16.87
CA TRP A 312 -1.20 1.21 -17.99
C TRP A 312 -0.75 -0.25 -18.06
N ALA A 313 -1.68 -1.12 -18.47
CA ALA A 313 -1.42 -2.50 -18.81
C ALA A 313 -2.09 -2.86 -20.14
N ALA A 314 -1.41 -3.59 -21.02
CA ALA A 314 -2.01 -4.10 -22.26
C ALA A 314 -3.06 -5.20 -22.00
N GLY A 315 -2.86 -5.94 -20.91
CA GLY A 315 -3.70 -7.00 -20.35
C GLY A 315 -4.51 -6.48 -19.16
N ASP A 316 -4.48 -7.23 -18.06
CA ASP A 316 -5.36 -7.00 -16.91
C ASP A 316 -4.69 -6.17 -15.80
N GLY A 317 -5.50 -5.36 -15.11
CA GLY A 317 -5.03 -4.60 -13.95
C GLY A 317 -4.11 -3.47 -14.36
N GLY A 318 -4.65 -2.38 -14.90
CA GLY A 318 -3.83 -1.24 -15.36
C GLY A 318 -2.87 -0.73 -14.30
N ALA A 319 -3.33 -0.59 -13.06
CA ALA A 319 -2.49 -0.32 -11.90
C ALA A 319 -1.98 -1.60 -11.23
N VAL A 320 -2.86 -2.52 -10.87
CA VAL A 320 -2.54 -3.66 -10.02
C VAL A 320 -3.08 -4.94 -10.64
N TYR A 321 -2.24 -5.95 -10.71
CA TYR A 321 -2.68 -7.30 -11.02
C TYR A 321 -2.35 -8.26 -9.87
N VAL A 322 -3.38 -8.96 -9.41
CA VAL A 322 -3.32 -10.01 -8.39
C VAL A 322 -3.58 -11.35 -9.08
N ALA A 323 -2.50 -12.07 -9.41
CA ALA A 323 -2.60 -13.41 -9.98
C ALA A 323 -2.88 -14.48 -8.91
N GLY A 324 -2.56 -14.15 -7.65
CA GLY A 324 -2.65 -15.00 -6.47
C GLY A 324 -2.15 -14.26 -5.23
N GLY A 325 -2.39 -14.82 -4.04
CA GLY A 325 -2.02 -14.19 -2.77
C GLY A 325 -3.11 -13.26 -2.20
N ARG A 326 -2.73 -12.39 -1.26
CA ARG A 326 -3.62 -11.47 -0.54
C ARG A 326 -3.17 -10.02 -0.71
N LEU A 327 -4.07 -9.17 -1.16
CA LEU A 327 -3.86 -7.72 -1.23
C LEU A 327 -4.88 -7.02 -0.32
N GLU A 328 -4.37 -6.26 0.64
CA GLU A 328 -5.19 -5.45 1.54
C GLU A 328 -4.95 -3.97 1.27
N LEU A 329 -6.01 -3.24 0.99
CA LEU A 329 -5.99 -1.83 0.64
C LEU A 329 -6.81 -1.07 1.68
N SER A 330 -6.20 -0.05 2.27
CA SER A 330 -6.89 0.85 3.20
C SER A 330 -6.57 2.30 2.87
N GLU A 331 -7.60 3.13 2.69
CA GLU A 331 -7.46 4.55 2.36
C GLU A 331 -6.66 4.79 1.07
N CYS A 332 -6.67 3.82 0.16
CA CYS A 332 -5.96 3.90 -1.12
C CYS A 332 -6.80 4.57 -2.21
N THR A 333 -6.12 5.25 -3.13
CA THR A 333 -6.72 5.87 -4.32
C THR A 333 -6.17 5.25 -5.60
N PHE A 334 -7.06 4.89 -6.53
CA PHE A 334 -6.73 4.43 -7.89
C PHE A 334 -7.38 5.37 -8.90
N GLY A 335 -6.59 6.26 -9.48
CA GLY A 335 -7.07 7.32 -10.37
C GLY A 335 -6.50 7.19 -11.78
N ALA A 336 -7.33 7.36 -12.81
CA ALA A 336 -6.84 7.50 -14.19
C ALA A 336 -5.88 6.38 -14.65
N ASN A 337 -6.09 5.14 -14.21
CA ASN A 337 -5.35 3.99 -14.71
C ASN A 337 -6.07 3.36 -15.90
N GLY A 338 -5.35 2.60 -16.72
CA GLY A 338 -5.93 2.04 -17.93
C GLY A 338 -5.46 0.63 -18.31
N ALA A 339 -6.36 -0.14 -18.90
CA ALA A 339 -6.11 -1.50 -19.37
C ALA A 339 -6.59 -1.68 -20.83
N GLY A 340 -5.72 -2.21 -21.70
CA GLY A 340 -6.06 -2.66 -23.06
C GLY A 340 -5.06 -2.31 -24.15
N THR A 341 -5.45 -2.59 -25.40
CA THR A 341 -4.80 -2.17 -26.64
C THR A 341 -5.88 -1.85 -27.68
N ASP A 342 -5.53 -1.26 -28.83
CA ASP A 342 -6.48 -0.72 -29.81
C ASP A 342 -7.61 -1.66 -30.28
N VAL A 343 -8.65 -1.04 -30.84
CA VAL A 343 -9.85 -1.65 -31.43
C VAL A 343 -9.53 -2.81 -32.39
N GLY A 344 -10.03 -4.01 -32.07
CA GLY A 344 -9.97 -5.19 -32.94
C GLY A 344 -9.45 -6.47 -32.25
N LEU A 345 -8.76 -6.35 -31.11
CA LEU A 345 -8.40 -7.49 -30.25
C LEU A 345 -8.61 -7.11 -28.77
N PRO A 346 -9.85 -7.19 -28.25
CA PRO A 346 -10.18 -6.75 -26.89
C PRO A 346 -9.46 -7.62 -25.85
N ARG A 347 -8.39 -7.11 -25.23
CA ARG A 347 -7.63 -7.84 -24.19
C ARG A 347 -7.30 -7.06 -22.91
N GLY A 348 -8.01 -5.97 -22.61
CA GLY A 348 -7.82 -5.22 -21.36
C GLY A 348 -8.99 -5.31 -20.40
N THR A 349 -8.77 -5.84 -19.19
CA THR A 349 -9.78 -5.86 -18.11
C THR A 349 -9.23 -5.27 -16.81
N GLY A 350 -10.10 -4.75 -15.95
CA GLY A 350 -9.69 -4.19 -14.66
C GLY A 350 -8.80 -2.96 -14.84
N GLY A 351 -9.38 -1.83 -15.26
CA GLY A 351 -8.61 -0.62 -15.59
C GLY A 351 -7.71 -0.14 -14.45
N ALA A 352 -8.14 -0.34 -13.21
CA ALA A 352 -7.28 -0.22 -12.04
C ALA A 352 -6.76 -1.59 -11.58
N ILE A 353 -7.64 -2.52 -11.22
CA ILE A 353 -7.29 -3.76 -10.53
C ILE A 353 -7.82 -4.98 -11.29
N GLY A 354 -6.94 -5.92 -11.61
CA GLY A 354 -7.30 -7.27 -12.04
C GLY A 354 -7.03 -8.26 -10.91
N ASN A 355 -8.03 -9.04 -10.52
CA ASN A 355 -7.93 -10.12 -9.54
C ASN A 355 -8.33 -11.43 -10.23
N ASP A 356 -7.40 -12.37 -10.33
CA ASP A 356 -7.60 -13.62 -11.05
C ASP A 356 -7.30 -14.83 -10.16
N GLY A 357 -7.81 -16.00 -10.56
CA GLY A 357 -7.53 -17.29 -9.95
C GLY A 357 -7.91 -17.33 -8.47
N THR A 358 -6.92 -17.50 -7.61
CA THR A 358 -7.11 -17.61 -6.14
C THR A 358 -6.83 -16.31 -5.39
N GLY A 359 -6.74 -15.17 -6.10
CA GLY A 359 -6.48 -13.87 -5.52
C GLY A 359 -7.51 -13.45 -4.47
N GLN A 360 -7.02 -12.96 -3.33
CA GLN A 360 -7.81 -12.39 -2.24
C GLN A 360 -7.58 -10.89 -2.18
N LEU A 361 -8.63 -10.10 -2.35
CA LEU A 361 -8.57 -8.65 -2.40
C LEU A 361 -9.53 -8.05 -1.38
N THR A 362 -8.98 -7.23 -0.46
CA THR A 362 -9.78 -6.47 0.51
C THR A 362 -9.53 -4.98 0.31
N LEU A 363 -10.61 -4.20 0.15
CA LEU A 363 -10.56 -2.74 0.08
C LEU A 363 -11.37 -2.16 1.22
N SER A 364 -10.81 -1.17 1.92
CA SER A 364 -11.54 -0.39 2.91
C SER A 364 -11.24 1.09 2.73
N ARG A 365 -12.29 1.92 2.67
CA ARG A 365 -12.15 3.39 2.53
C ARG A 365 -11.35 3.80 1.29
N CYS A 366 -11.47 3.04 0.21
CA CYS A 366 -10.74 3.28 -1.03
C CYS A 366 -11.56 4.11 -2.02
N ALA A 367 -10.87 4.82 -2.91
CA ALA A 367 -11.47 5.51 -4.04
C ALA A 367 -10.88 4.96 -5.34
N LEU A 368 -11.74 4.47 -6.24
CA LEU A 368 -11.37 4.05 -7.59
C LEU A 368 -12.11 4.95 -8.56
N HIS A 369 -11.39 5.86 -9.21
CA HIS A 369 -12.01 6.87 -10.03
C HIS A 369 -11.34 7.06 -11.40
N ASP A 370 -12.18 7.38 -12.39
CA ASP A 370 -11.74 7.74 -13.74
C ASP A 370 -10.82 6.68 -14.38
N ASN A 371 -10.96 5.40 -14.02
CA ASN A 371 -10.17 4.31 -14.60
C ASN A 371 -10.84 3.77 -15.87
N PHE A 372 -10.05 3.20 -16.78
CA PHE A 372 -10.52 2.72 -18.07
C PHE A 372 -10.09 1.28 -18.36
N ALA A 373 -11.02 0.45 -18.79
CA ALA A 373 -10.73 -0.85 -19.39
C ALA A 373 -11.32 -0.92 -20.79
N GLY A 374 -10.54 -1.41 -21.75
CA GLY A 374 -11.02 -1.62 -23.12
C GLY A 374 -12.20 -2.60 -23.22
N VAL A 375 -12.34 -3.53 -22.25
CA VAL A 375 -13.30 -4.63 -22.35
C VAL A 375 -14.21 -4.76 -21.13
N ARG A 376 -13.64 -5.05 -19.95
CA ARG A 376 -14.41 -5.44 -18.74
C ARG A 376 -13.87 -4.75 -17.50
N GLY A 377 -14.76 -4.32 -16.61
CA GLY A 377 -14.37 -3.82 -15.28
C GLY A 377 -13.53 -2.56 -15.38
N GLY A 378 -14.16 -1.41 -15.63
CA GLY A 378 -13.42 -0.14 -15.81
C GLY A 378 -12.51 0.19 -14.63
N ALA A 379 -12.92 -0.17 -13.41
CA ALA A 379 -12.07 -0.17 -12.23
C ALA A 379 -11.52 -1.57 -11.92
N LEU A 380 -12.40 -2.54 -11.71
CA LEU A 380 -12.06 -3.84 -11.13
C LEU A 380 -12.58 -5.00 -11.97
N HIS A 381 -11.71 -5.96 -12.26
CA HIS A 381 -12.08 -7.24 -12.84
C HIS A 381 -11.74 -8.36 -11.84
N ASN A 382 -12.73 -9.18 -11.50
CA ASN A 382 -12.59 -10.36 -10.66
C ASN A 382 -12.97 -11.61 -11.46
N ASP A 383 -12.01 -12.50 -11.70
CA ASP A 383 -12.24 -13.81 -12.27
C ASP A 383 -11.83 -14.88 -11.24
N LYS A 384 -12.80 -15.66 -10.74
CA LYS A 384 -12.64 -16.74 -9.75
C LYS A 384 -12.10 -16.34 -8.36
N GLY A 385 -11.56 -15.14 -8.22
CA GLY A 385 -11.03 -14.62 -6.97
C GLY A 385 -12.11 -14.19 -5.96
N THR A 386 -11.65 -13.79 -4.78
CA THR A 386 -12.51 -13.27 -3.69
C THR A 386 -12.20 -11.80 -3.43
N VAL A 387 -13.24 -10.97 -3.46
CA VAL A 387 -13.15 -9.52 -3.28
C VAL A 387 -14.14 -9.06 -2.21
N THR A 388 -13.63 -8.39 -1.18
CA THR A 388 -14.44 -7.72 -0.14
C THR A 388 -14.13 -6.24 -0.14
N ILE A 389 -15.16 -5.40 -0.25
CA ILE A 389 -15.03 -3.95 -0.33
C ILE A 389 -15.94 -3.29 0.68
N THR A 390 -15.37 -2.45 1.54
CA THR A 390 -16.09 -1.68 2.55
C THR A 390 -15.82 -0.19 2.41
N TRP A 391 -16.83 0.65 2.68
CA TRP A 391 -16.65 2.10 2.81
C TRP A 391 -16.00 2.79 1.59
N SER A 392 -16.13 2.21 0.39
CA SER A 392 -15.35 2.61 -0.78
C SER A 392 -16.22 3.23 -1.88
N ARG A 393 -15.57 3.99 -2.75
CA ARG A 393 -16.21 4.75 -3.85
C ARG A 393 -15.66 4.32 -5.20
N PHE A 394 -16.54 4.01 -6.15
CA PHE A 394 -16.23 3.79 -7.56
C PHE A 394 -16.86 4.90 -8.39
N LEU A 395 -16.04 5.81 -8.93
CA LEU A 395 -16.50 7.06 -9.53
C LEU A 395 -16.06 7.15 -11.01
N ARG A 396 -17.01 7.33 -11.93
CA ARG A 396 -16.69 7.63 -13.34
C ARG A 396 -15.72 6.65 -14.02
N ASN A 397 -15.72 5.39 -13.61
CA ASN A 397 -14.92 4.36 -14.28
C ASN A 397 -15.61 3.95 -15.58
N ARG A 398 -14.81 3.59 -16.59
CA ARG A 398 -15.33 3.27 -17.92
C ARG A 398 -14.84 1.91 -18.42
N ALA A 399 -15.77 1.08 -18.88
CA ALA A 399 -15.50 -0.13 -19.63
C ALA A 399 -15.98 0.00 -21.09
N GLY A 400 -15.25 -0.62 -22.02
CA GLY A 400 -15.61 -0.71 -23.42
C GLY A 400 -16.57 -1.86 -23.75
N ASP A 401 -16.13 -2.78 -24.62
CA ASP A 401 -16.99 -3.64 -25.46
C ASP A 401 -17.80 -4.74 -24.75
N SER A 402 -17.49 -5.11 -23.49
CA SER A 402 -18.21 -6.19 -22.79
C SER A 402 -18.96 -5.73 -21.55
N GLY A 403 -18.50 -4.73 -20.82
CA GLY A 403 -19.28 -4.08 -19.76
C GLY A 403 -18.69 -4.06 -18.35
N GLY A 404 -19.52 -3.70 -17.37
CA GLY A 404 -19.12 -3.52 -15.96
C GLY A 404 -18.31 -2.24 -15.78
N GLY A 405 -18.92 -1.09 -16.01
CA GLY A 405 -18.24 0.21 -16.04
C GLY A 405 -17.36 0.46 -14.81
N ALA A 406 -17.77 -0.03 -13.63
CA ALA A 406 -16.89 -0.17 -12.47
C ALA A 406 -16.33 -1.58 -12.34
N ILE A 407 -17.20 -2.58 -12.15
CA ILE A 407 -16.81 -3.92 -11.68
C ILE A 407 -17.32 -5.01 -12.63
N TRP A 408 -16.45 -5.96 -12.94
CA TRP A 408 -16.82 -7.21 -13.58
C TRP A 408 -16.49 -8.38 -12.66
N ASN A 409 -17.47 -9.23 -12.36
CA ASN A 409 -17.32 -10.44 -11.56
C ASN A 409 -17.75 -11.67 -12.37
N SER A 410 -16.82 -12.61 -12.56
CA SER A 410 -17.03 -13.87 -13.28
C SER A 410 -16.50 -15.02 -12.44
N GLU A 411 -17.32 -16.04 -12.17
CA GLU A 411 -16.95 -17.22 -11.36
C GLU A 411 -16.40 -16.91 -9.94
N GLY A 412 -16.34 -15.63 -9.54
CA GLY A 412 -15.72 -15.15 -8.31
C GLY A 412 -16.75 -14.69 -7.28
N ARG A 413 -16.25 -14.34 -6.09
CA ARG A 413 -17.06 -13.84 -4.97
C ARG A 413 -16.80 -12.35 -4.75
N LEU A 414 -17.86 -11.55 -4.79
CA LEU A 414 -17.82 -10.11 -4.59
C LEU A 414 -18.76 -9.71 -3.44
N SER A 415 -18.21 -9.12 -2.39
CA SER A 415 -18.97 -8.53 -1.29
C SER A 415 -18.73 -7.02 -1.25
N LEU A 416 -19.80 -6.24 -1.33
CA LEU A 416 -19.81 -4.78 -1.21
C LEU A 416 -20.64 -4.39 0.02
N VAL A 417 -20.04 -3.62 0.93
CA VAL A 417 -20.73 -3.11 2.12
C VAL A 417 -20.46 -1.62 2.26
N ASN A 418 -21.50 -0.82 2.41
CA ASN A 418 -21.40 0.64 2.58
C ASN A 418 -20.57 1.29 1.45
N CYS A 419 -20.87 0.92 0.20
CA CYS A 419 -20.14 1.40 -0.97
C CYS A 419 -21.01 2.33 -1.84
N LEU A 420 -20.34 3.30 -2.48
CA LEU A 420 -20.94 4.16 -3.50
C LEU A 420 -20.36 3.80 -4.88
N LEU A 421 -21.23 3.51 -5.83
CA LEU A 421 -20.89 3.34 -7.24
C LEU A 421 -21.63 4.42 -8.03
N HIS A 422 -20.89 5.43 -8.47
CA HIS A 422 -21.44 6.63 -9.07
C HIS A 422 -20.86 6.94 -10.46
N GLY A 423 -21.73 7.25 -11.42
CA GLY A 423 -21.32 7.76 -12.73
C GLY A 423 -20.50 6.79 -13.57
N ASN A 424 -20.48 5.50 -13.23
CA ASN A 424 -19.69 4.52 -13.96
C ASN A 424 -20.39 4.18 -15.28
N ARG A 425 -19.58 3.97 -16.32
CA ARG A 425 -20.08 3.90 -17.70
C ARG A 425 -19.57 2.66 -18.44
N SER A 426 -20.48 2.00 -19.13
CA SER A 426 -20.17 0.90 -20.03
C SER A 426 -20.62 1.23 -21.46
N ASP A 427 -19.76 0.96 -22.45
CA ASP A 427 -20.17 1.07 -23.86
C ASP A 427 -21.03 -0.12 -24.33
N PHE A 428 -21.26 -1.13 -23.46
CA PHE A 428 -22.13 -2.28 -23.74
C PHE A 428 -23.17 -2.51 -22.61
N THR A 429 -22.90 -3.37 -21.62
CA THR A 429 -23.84 -3.73 -20.52
C THR A 429 -23.27 -3.42 -19.12
N GLY A 430 -24.14 -3.38 -18.10
CA GLY A 430 -23.82 -3.17 -16.69
C GLY A 430 -23.02 -1.89 -16.44
N GLY A 431 -23.68 -0.75 -16.31
CA GLY A 431 -23.01 0.54 -16.13
C GLY A 431 -22.15 0.59 -14.87
N ALA A 432 -22.59 -0.05 -13.77
CA ALA A 432 -21.76 -0.24 -12.58
C ALA A 432 -21.14 -1.64 -12.55
N ILE A 433 -21.97 -2.68 -12.42
CA ILE A 433 -21.54 -4.04 -12.11
C ILE A 433 -22.08 -5.03 -13.15
N VAL A 434 -21.23 -5.97 -13.55
CA VAL A 434 -21.64 -7.20 -14.22
C VAL A 434 -21.26 -8.39 -13.34
N ASN A 435 -22.21 -9.26 -13.05
CA ASN A 435 -22.05 -10.51 -12.30
C ASN A 435 -22.57 -11.68 -13.13
N ILE A 436 -21.69 -12.52 -13.65
CA ILE A 436 -22.05 -13.59 -14.58
C ILE A 436 -21.27 -14.88 -14.33
N SER A 437 -21.56 -15.92 -15.12
CA SER A 437 -20.80 -17.18 -15.12
C SER A 437 -20.70 -17.80 -13.73
N ARG A 438 -21.81 -17.86 -12.99
CA ARG A 438 -21.84 -18.35 -11.59
C ARG A 438 -21.03 -17.50 -10.59
N GLY A 439 -20.72 -16.26 -10.93
CA GLY A 439 -20.24 -15.26 -9.98
C GLY A 439 -21.29 -14.99 -8.90
N SER A 440 -20.82 -14.70 -7.68
CA SER A 440 -21.66 -14.32 -6.54
C SER A 440 -21.42 -12.87 -6.14
N LEU A 441 -22.51 -12.11 -6.03
CA LEU A 441 -22.54 -10.74 -5.55
C LEU A 441 -23.38 -10.64 -4.28
N LEU A 442 -22.80 -10.08 -3.22
CA LEU A 442 -23.51 -9.56 -2.06
C LEU A 442 -23.31 -8.05 -1.99
N ALA A 443 -24.38 -7.27 -2.10
CA ALA A 443 -24.36 -5.83 -1.91
C ALA A 443 -25.24 -5.44 -0.73
N VAL A 444 -24.66 -4.75 0.24
CA VAL A 444 -25.32 -4.34 1.49
C VAL A 444 -25.09 -2.86 1.71
N ASN A 445 -26.15 -2.09 2.00
CA ASN A 445 -26.06 -0.64 2.23
C ASN A 445 -25.33 0.10 1.10
N CYS A 446 -25.48 -0.37 -0.14
CA CYS A 446 -24.79 0.19 -1.29
C CYS A 446 -25.68 1.18 -2.02
N CYS A 447 -25.07 2.26 -2.51
CA CYS A 447 -25.73 3.21 -3.40
C CYS A 447 -25.14 3.07 -4.81
N LEU A 448 -25.97 2.65 -5.76
CA LEU A 448 -25.62 2.57 -7.17
C LEU A 448 -26.39 3.67 -7.90
N HIS A 449 -25.70 4.74 -8.21
CA HIS A 449 -26.34 5.98 -8.65
C HIS A 449 -25.73 6.52 -9.94
N ALA A 450 -26.56 6.98 -10.87
CA ALA A 450 -26.12 7.64 -12.11
C ALA A 450 -25.23 6.78 -13.02
N ASN A 451 -25.28 5.45 -12.90
CA ASN A 451 -24.48 4.57 -13.75
C ASN A 451 -25.15 4.38 -15.11
N ASP A 452 -24.37 4.32 -16.17
CA ASP A 452 -24.84 4.33 -17.56
C ASP A 452 -24.30 3.12 -18.34
N SER A 453 -25.17 2.43 -19.07
CA SER A 453 -24.74 1.52 -20.13
C SER A 453 -25.49 1.77 -21.42
N ARG A 454 -24.89 1.44 -22.56
CA ARG A 454 -25.55 1.65 -23.86
C ARG A 454 -26.64 0.62 -24.17
N VAL A 455 -26.55 -0.61 -23.64
CA VAL A 455 -27.29 -1.75 -24.21
C VAL A 455 -28.28 -2.42 -23.26
N GLN A 456 -27.94 -2.76 -22.02
CA GLN A 456 -28.78 -3.70 -21.23
C GLN A 456 -29.17 -3.22 -19.81
N ALA A 457 -28.20 -2.93 -18.93
CA ALA A 457 -28.47 -2.53 -17.55
C ALA A 457 -27.66 -1.30 -17.13
N GLY A 458 -28.32 -0.27 -16.62
CA GLY A 458 -27.65 0.95 -16.15
C GLY A 458 -26.82 0.73 -14.90
N ALA A 459 -27.29 -0.09 -13.96
CA ALA A 459 -26.58 -0.37 -12.71
C ALA A 459 -25.95 -1.77 -12.73
N LEU A 460 -26.77 -2.82 -12.75
CA LEU A 460 -26.34 -4.20 -12.50
C LEU A 460 -26.84 -5.15 -13.60
N GLU A 461 -25.93 -5.92 -14.19
CA GLU A 461 -26.30 -7.15 -14.88
C GLU A 461 -25.98 -8.37 -13.99
N ASN A 462 -26.97 -9.23 -13.80
CA ASN A 462 -26.82 -10.51 -13.12
C ASN A 462 -27.38 -11.64 -14.01
N SER A 463 -26.54 -12.23 -14.85
CA SER A 463 -26.98 -13.14 -15.93
C SER A 463 -26.15 -14.42 -15.97
N TYR A 464 -26.56 -15.40 -16.78
CA TYR A 464 -25.77 -16.60 -17.09
C TYR A 464 -25.30 -17.38 -15.85
N GLY A 465 -26.23 -17.65 -14.93
CA GLY A 465 -25.97 -18.38 -13.69
C GLY A 465 -25.41 -17.53 -12.54
N GLY A 466 -25.23 -16.22 -12.71
CA GLY A 466 -24.82 -15.33 -11.62
C GLY A 466 -25.84 -15.27 -10.48
N THR A 467 -25.36 -15.19 -9.24
CA THR A 467 -26.19 -15.01 -8.04
C THR A 467 -25.94 -13.63 -7.43
N ALA A 468 -27.00 -12.87 -7.15
CA ALA A 468 -26.89 -11.55 -6.56
C ALA A 468 -27.90 -11.35 -5.41
N THR A 469 -27.42 -10.85 -4.28
CA THR A 469 -28.24 -10.42 -3.15
C THR A 469 -28.00 -8.94 -2.88
N LEU A 470 -29.06 -8.14 -2.93
CA LEU A 470 -29.04 -6.72 -2.64
C LEU A 470 -29.91 -6.47 -1.40
N TRP A 471 -29.25 -6.10 -0.30
CA TRP A 471 -29.93 -5.72 0.93
C TRP A 471 -29.67 -4.26 1.21
N ASN A 472 -30.74 -3.54 1.61
CA ASN A 472 -30.60 -2.16 2.04
C ASN A 472 -29.94 -1.26 0.99
N CYS A 473 -30.19 -1.49 -0.30
CA CYS A 473 -29.51 -0.78 -1.38
C CYS A 473 -30.39 0.32 -1.97
N THR A 474 -29.78 1.41 -2.46
CA THR A 474 -30.47 2.44 -3.24
C THR A 474 -29.91 2.47 -4.66
N LEU A 475 -30.76 2.19 -5.64
CA LEU A 475 -30.47 2.30 -7.07
C LEU A 475 -31.30 3.44 -7.65
N ALA A 476 -30.66 4.53 -8.07
CA ALA A 476 -31.37 5.70 -8.61
C ALA A 476 -30.61 6.38 -9.76
N ALA A 477 -31.37 6.97 -10.70
CA ALA A 477 -30.84 7.66 -11.89
C ALA A 477 -29.88 6.83 -12.78
N ASN A 478 -29.88 5.51 -12.69
CA ASN A 478 -29.15 4.62 -13.58
C ASN A 478 -29.85 4.52 -14.94
N ARG A 479 -29.07 4.49 -16.01
CA ARG A 479 -29.55 4.62 -17.39
C ARG A 479 -29.07 3.50 -18.28
N GLN A 480 -29.96 3.01 -19.14
CA GLN A 480 -29.65 2.07 -20.20
C GLN A 480 -29.93 2.75 -21.54
N GLY A 481 -28.95 3.49 -22.08
CA GLY A 481 -29.10 4.29 -23.29
C GLY A 481 -30.22 5.32 -23.12
N SER A 482 -31.32 5.14 -23.84
CA SER A 482 -32.54 5.97 -23.71
C SER A 482 -33.58 5.39 -22.73
N GLY A 483 -33.30 4.26 -22.08
CA GLY A 483 -34.18 3.57 -21.14
C GLY A 483 -33.78 3.73 -19.67
N SER A 484 -34.63 3.19 -18.79
CA SER A 484 -34.59 3.31 -17.32
C SER A 484 -34.24 1.99 -16.58
N ARG A 485 -33.71 0.99 -17.30
CA ARG A 485 -33.42 -0.32 -16.69
C ARG A 485 -32.21 -0.24 -15.77
N ALA A 486 -32.44 -0.35 -14.47
CA ALA A 486 -31.37 -0.41 -13.48
C ALA A 486 -30.72 -1.79 -13.45
N ILE A 487 -31.53 -2.85 -13.47
CA ILE A 487 -31.07 -4.23 -13.35
C ILE A 487 -31.56 -5.07 -14.52
N VAL A 488 -30.67 -5.91 -15.05
CA VAL A 488 -31.02 -7.03 -15.93
C VAL A 488 -30.67 -8.33 -15.21
N CYS A 489 -31.65 -9.23 -15.11
CA CYS A 489 -31.46 -10.61 -14.68
C CYS A 489 -31.95 -11.54 -15.79
N ALA A 490 -31.04 -12.25 -16.46
CA ALA A 490 -31.39 -12.92 -17.71
C ALA A 490 -30.58 -14.21 -17.99
N ALA A 491 -31.07 -14.96 -18.98
CA ALA A 491 -30.31 -15.99 -19.68
C ALA A 491 -30.78 -16.17 -21.12
N ALA A 492 -29.85 -16.54 -22.00
CA ALA A 492 -30.18 -17.02 -23.34
C ALA A 492 -30.89 -18.39 -23.28
N PRO A 493 -31.67 -18.78 -24.31
CA PRO A 493 -32.32 -20.09 -24.37
C PRO A 493 -31.34 -21.25 -24.15
N GLY A 494 -31.66 -22.15 -23.22
CA GLY A 494 -30.83 -23.31 -22.86
C GLY A 494 -29.67 -23.01 -21.90
N GLN A 495 -29.51 -21.77 -21.44
CA GLN A 495 -28.54 -21.38 -20.40
C GLN A 495 -29.21 -21.26 -19.02
N THR A 496 -28.42 -21.41 -17.96
CA THR A 496 -28.87 -21.15 -16.59
C THR A 496 -29.14 -19.66 -16.39
N GLY A 497 -30.33 -19.32 -15.88
CA GLY A 497 -30.71 -17.96 -15.49
C GLY A 497 -29.85 -17.39 -14.37
N GLY A 498 -29.79 -16.06 -14.26
CA GLY A 498 -29.33 -15.43 -13.03
C GLY A 498 -30.35 -15.59 -11.91
N GLU A 499 -29.88 -15.56 -10.67
CA GLU A 499 -30.70 -15.50 -9.46
C GLU A 499 -30.47 -14.18 -8.74
N LEU A 500 -31.56 -13.44 -8.49
CA LEU A 500 -31.52 -12.12 -7.86
C LEU A 500 -32.48 -12.06 -6.68
N THR A 501 -31.95 -11.73 -5.51
CA THR A 501 -32.74 -11.44 -4.31
C THR A 501 -32.55 -9.99 -3.90
N ILE A 502 -33.65 -9.26 -3.70
CA ILE A 502 -33.63 -7.87 -3.25
C ILE A 502 -34.51 -7.75 -2.00
N ALA A 503 -33.97 -7.12 -0.95
CA ALA A 503 -34.76 -6.75 0.23
C ALA A 503 -34.37 -5.39 0.80
N ASN A 504 -35.30 -4.74 1.51
CA ASN A 504 -35.11 -3.46 2.19
C ASN A 504 -34.53 -2.36 1.30
N SER A 505 -34.79 -2.41 -0.01
CA SER A 505 -34.08 -1.58 -1.00
C SER A 505 -35.01 -0.59 -1.70
N ILE A 506 -34.42 0.44 -2.32
CA ILE A 506 -35.12 1.41 -3.17
C ILE A 506 -34.56 1.33 -4.60
N LEU A 507 -35.44 1.11 -5.58
CA LEU A 507 -35.13 1.16 -7.01
C LEU A 507 -36.01 2.24 -7.66
N TRP A 508 -35.39 3.34 -8.09
CA TRP A 508 -36.07 4.55 -8.56
C TRP A 508 -35.36 5.20 -9.77
N ASN A 509 -35.57 4.64 -10.97
CA ASN A 509 -34.85 4.98 -12.20
C ASN A 509 -35.77 5.32 -13.39
N GLY A 510 -37.10 5.43 -13.19
CA GLY A 510 -38.06 5.84 -14.20
C GLY A 510 -39.08 4.76 -14.60
N GLY A 511 -39.29 3.71 -13.79
CA GLY A 511 -40.43 2.80 -13.93
C GLY A 511 -40.19 1.55 -14.78
N GLY A 512 -38.93 1.18 -15.01
CA GLY A 512 -38.50 -0.02 -15.75
C GLY A 512 -37.37 -0.75 -15.04
N GLU A 513 -37.40 -0.72 -13.71
CA GLU A 513 -36.24 -0.96 -12.83
C GLU A 513 -35.55 -2.29 -13.08
N ILE A 514 -36.33 -3.36 -13.22
CA ILE A 514 -35.84 -4.73 -13.32
C ILE A 514 -36.37 -5.35 -14.61
N ALA A 515 -35.45 -5.80 -15.46
CA ALA A 515 -35.77 -6.68 -16.59
C ALA A 515 -35.44 -8.13 -16.21
N ASN A 516 -36.47 -8.98 -16.17
CA ASN A 516 -36.35 -10.42 -15.93
C ASN A 516 -36.71 -11.19 -17.21
N SER A 517 -35.83 -12.08 -17.69
CA SER A 517 -36.09 -12.88 -18.89
C SER A 517 -35.38 -14.24 -18.89
N GLY A 518 -35.86 -15.15 -19.75
CA GLY A 518 -35.31 -16.50 -19.85
C GLY A 518 -35.59 -17.32 -18.57
N ALA A 519 -34.62 -18.13 -18.15
CA ALA A 519 -34.72 -18.96 -16.96
C ALA A 519 -34.32 -18.23 -15.65
N ALA A 520 -34.30 -16.90 -15.65
CA ALA A 520 -33.87 -16.10 -14.49
C ALA A 520 -34.91 -16.10 -13.36
N LEU A 521 -34.43 -16.10 -12.12
CA LEU A 521 -35.22 -16.07 -10.90
C LEU A 521 -34.99 -14.74 -10.19
N VAL A 522 -36.07 -14.01 -9.94
CA VAL A 522 -36.02 -12.71 -9.27
C VAL A 522 -37.03 -12.68 -8.13
N THR A 523 -36.52 -12.51 -6.93
CA THR A 523 -37.30 -12.39 -5.70
C THR A 523 -37.07 -11.01 -5.09
N VAL A 524 -38.15 -10.25 -4.89
CA VAL A 524 -38.07 -8.92 -4.26
C VAL A 524 -39.07 -8.88 -3.13
N GLY A 525 -38.63 -8.50 -1.94
CA GLY A 525 -39.49 -8.30 -0.78
C GLY A 525 -39.12 -7.02 -0.03
N HIS A 526 -40.06 -6.47 0.74
CA HIS A 526 -39.83 -5.31 1.62
C HIS A 526 -39.03 -4.20 0.93
N SER A 527 -39.35 -3.86 -0.32
CA SER A 527 -38.58 -2.91 -1.13
C SER A 527 -39.48 -1.94 -1.86
N ASN A 528 -39.01 -0.73 -2.15
CA ASN A 528 -39.72 0.25 -2.96
C ASN A 528 -39.21 0.18 -4.41
N VAL A 529 -40.06 -0.24 -5.34
CA VAL A 529 -39.70 -0.40 -6.76
C VAL A 529 -40.61 0.47 -7.62
N GLN A 530 -40.03 1.42 -8.34
CA GLN A 530 -40.80 2.28 -9.24
C GLN A 530 -41.48 1.47 -10.34
N GLY A 531 -42.78 1.68 -10.54
CA GLY A 531 -43.59 0.86 -11.44
C GLY A 531 -44.10 -0.44 -10.80
N GLY A 532 -43.65 -0.75 -9.58
CA GLY A 532 -44.07 -1.89 -8.78
C GLY A 532 -43.37 -3.20 -9.12
N TRP A 533 -43.31 -4.10 -8.14
CA TRP A 533 -42.85 -5.48 -8.32
C TRP A 533 -43.59 -6.43 -7.37
N PRO A 534 -44.02 -7.62 -7.83
CA PRO A 534 -44.71 -8.59 -6.97
C PRO A 534 -43.82 -9.07 -5.82
N GLY A 535 -44.35 -9.06 -4.60
CA GLY A 535 -43.65 -9.56 -3.42
C GLY A 535 -44.23 -9.02 -2.11
N ILE A 536 -43.92 -9.70 -1.01
CA ILE A 536 -44.38 -9.31 0.31
C ILE A 536 -43.71 -7.99 0.71
N GLY A 537 -44.49 -7.04 1.23
CA GLY A 537 -43.98 -5.77 1.75
C GLY A 537 -43.45 -4.79 0.70
N ASN A 538 -43.59 -5.08 -0.61
CA ASN A 538 -43.12 -4.16 -1.64
C ASN A 538 -44.00 -2.92 -1.76
N LEU A 539 -43.36 -1.79 -2.03
CA LEU A 539 -43.99 -0.49 -2.26
C LEU A 539 -43.74 -0.03 -3.71
N ASN A 540 -44.59 0.88 -4.16
CA ASN A 540 -44.42 1.65 -5.40
C ASN A 540 -44.88 3.08 -5.15
N VAL A 541 -44.06 3.82 -4.42
CA VAL A 541 -44.36 5.18 -3.95
C VAL A 541 -43.14 6.06 -4.12
N ASP A 542 -43.33 7.36 -4.33
CA ASP A 542 -42.21 8.30 -4.38
C ASP A 542 -41.42 8.24 -3.05
N PRO A 543 -40.12 7.90 -3.08
CA PRO A 543 -39.29 7.83 -1.89
C PRO A 543 -39.05 9.21 -1.24
N ARG A 544 -39.36 10.32 -1.93
CA ARG A 544 -39.15 11.68 -1.42
C ARG A 544 -37.71 11.91 -0.97
N PHE A 545 -36.77 11.78 -1.90
CA PHE A 545 -35.35 12.07 -1.64
C PHE A 545 -35.13 13.56 -1.31
N VAL A 546 -34.17 13.87 -0.43
CA VAL A 546 -33.88 15.23 0.05
C VAL A 546 -33.57 16.17 -1.10
N LEU A 547 -32.59 15.83 -1.94
CA LEU A 547 -32.18 16.67 -3.06
C LEU A 547 -31.59 15.78 -4.18
N PRO A 548 -32.44 15.09 -4.96
CA PRO A 548 -32.00 14.07 -5.92
C PRO A 548 -31.34 14.63 -7.19
N ALA A 549 -31.14 15.95 -7.26
CA ALA A 549 -30.41 16.63 -8.32
C ALA A 549 -29.32 17.55 -7.75
N GLY A 550 -28.97 17.33 -6.48
CA GLY A 550 -27.96 18.11 -5.77
C GLY A 550 -28.22 19.62 -5.71
N PRO A 551 -27.33 20.37 -5.04
CA PRO A 551 -27.23 21.81 -5.14
C PRO A 551 -27.08 22.36 -6.58
N ASP A 552 -26.46 21.61 -7.49
CA ASP A 552 -26.27 22.05 -8.88
C ASP A 552 -27.52 21.93 -9.78
N GLY A 553 -28.55 21.22 -9.31
CA GLY A 553 -29.81 21.01 -10.01
C GLY A 553 -29.74 19.98 -11.14
N VAL A 554 -28.63 19.25 -11.26
CA VAL A 554 -28.39 18.24 -12.29
C VAL A 554 -28.42 16.85 -11.65
N ALA A 555 -29.51 16.10 -11.89
CA ALA A 555 -29.57 14.72 -11.42
C ALA A 555 -28.45 13.86 -12.02
N GLY A 556 -27.84 13.04 -11.17
CA GLY A 556 -26.80 12.11 -11.51
C GLY A 556 -25.37 12.62 -11.27
N THR A 557 -25.19 13.62 -10.42
CA THR A 557 -23.89 14.20 -10.03
C THR A 557 -23.51 13.81 -8.60
N GLU A 558 -22.26 14.09 -8.20
CA GLU A 558 -21.75 13.67 -6.87
C GLU A 558 -22.41 14.41 -5.70
N ASP A 559 -23.05 15.54 -5.96
CA ASP A 559 -23.74 16.37 -4.97
C ASP A 559 -25.21 15.96 -4.76
N ASP A 560 -25.68 14.94 -5.48
CA ASP A 560 -26.99 14.32 -5.27
C ASP A 560 -27.16 13.77 -3.84
N ASN A 561 -28.34 14.03 -3.26
CA ASN A 561 -28.70 13.60 -1.92
C ASN A 561 -29.91 12.68 -1.94
N LEU A 562 -29.62 11.38 -1.98
CA LEU A 562 -30.60 10.29 -1.99
C LEU A 562 -31.04 9.82 -0.58
N ARG A 563 -30.80 10.64 0.45
CA ARG A 563 -31.42 10.42 1.77
C ARG A 563 -32.91 10.72 1.71
N LEU A 564 -33.68 10.13 2.62
CA LEU A 564 -35.13 10.34 2.69
C LEU A 564 -35.47 11.65 3.40
N GLN A 565 -36.47 12.38 2.91
CA GLN A 565 -37.04 13.53 3.60
C GLN A 565 -37.93 13.08 4.78
N PRO A 566 -38.08 13.92 5.82
CA PRO A 566 -39.08 13.69 6.86
C PRO A 566 -40.47 13.43 6.28
N GLY A 567 -41.13 12.36 6.73
CA GLY A 567 -42.44 11.93 6.21
C GLY A 567 -42.38 11.20 4.87
N SER A 568 -41.20 10.77 4.43
CA SER A 568 -41.07 9.81 3.33
C SER A 568 -41.86 8.53 3.66
N PRO A 569 -42.58 7.95 2.68
CA PRO A 569 -43.26 6.68 2.87
C PRO A 569 -42.28 5.49 2.95
N CYS A 570 -40.98 5.70 2.79
CA CYS A 570 -39.94 4.67 2.89
C CYS A 570 -39.27 4.58 4.28
N ILE A 571 -39.61 5.50 5.18
CA ILE A 571 -39.12 5.50 6.56
C ILE A 571 -39.86 4.44 7.38
N ASP A 572 -39.15 3.66 8.19
CA ASP A 572 -39.71 2.60 9.04
C ASP A 572 -40.56 1.59 8.25
N ARG A 573 -40.05 1.12 7.09
CA ARG A 573 -40.78 0.20 6.19
C ARG A 573 -40.02 -1.06 5.77
N GLY A 574 -38.75 -1.18 6.14
CA GLY A 574 -38.00 -2.41 5.95
C GLY A 574 -38.40 -3.50 6.95
N ASP A 575 -37.74 -4.64 6.83
CA ASP A 575 -37.83 -5.77 7.76
C ASP A 575 -36.49 -5.98 8.46
N ASN A 576 -36.47 -5.79 9.79
CA ASN A 576 -35.28 -5.95 10.62
C ASN A 576 -34.74 -7.40 10.62
N SER A 577 -35.60 -8.39 10.37
CA SER A 577 -35.18 -9.80 10.31
C SER A 577 -34.35 -10.13 9.08
N LEU A 578 -34.35 -9.25 8.07
CA LEU A 578 -33.56 -9.36 6.84
C LEU A 578 -32.25 -8.57 6.90
N LEU A 579 -31.90 -8.00 8.07
CA LEU A 579 -30.58 -7.40 8.25
C LEU A 579 -29.50 -8.49 8.21
N PRO A 580 -28.46 -8.34 7.35
CA PRO A 580 -27.33 -9.25 7.36
C PRO A 580 -26.54 -9.18 8.66
N GLN A 581 -25.77 -10.23 8.93
CA GLN A 581 -24.70 -10.19 9.93
C GLN A 581 -23.62 -9.19 9.52
N ASP A 582 -22.96 -8.58 10.50
CA ASP A 582 -21.80 -7.72 10.30
C ASP A 582 -20.51 -8.51 10.00
N PHE A 583 -20.51 -9.29 8.92
CA PHE A 583 -19.37 -10.13 8.55
C PHE A 583 -18.09 -9.35 8.26
N ALA A 584 -18.17 -8.02 8.13
CA ALA A 584 -17.07 -7.15 7.76
C ALA A 584 -16.59 -6.24 8.91
N ASP A 585 -17.13 -6.39 10.13
CA ASP A 585 -16.77 -5.61 11.32
C ASP A 585 -16.82 -4.10 11.02
N ILE A 586 -18.00 -3.64 10.60
CA ILE A 586 -18.20 -2.33 9.98
C ILE A 586 -18.00 -1.18 10.96
N ASP A 587 -18.27 -1.39 12.24
CA ASP A 587 -18.01 -0.43 13.32
C ASP A 587 -16.70 -0.68 14.09
N GLY A 588 -16.04 -1.81 13.86
CA GLY A 588 -14.70 -2.12 14.37
C GLY A 588 -14.68 -2.56 15.83
N ASP A 589 -15.79 -3.08 16.35
CA ASP A 589 -15.90 -3.58 17.73
C ASP A 589 -15.49 -5.07 17.87
N GLY A 590 -15.29 -5.76 16.73
CA GLY A 590 -14.87 -7.16 16.64
C GLY A 590 -16.00 -8.18 16.66
N ASN A 591 -17.27 -7.77 16.72
CA ASN A 591 -18.43 -8.65 16.78
C ASN A 591 -19.09 -8.87 15.41
N VAL A 592 -18.55 -9.81 14.64
CA VAL A 592 -19.04 -10.09 13.28
C VAL A 592 -20.36 -10.87 13.18
N GLN A 593 -21.02 -11.15 14.31
CA GLN A 593 -22.24 -11.97 14.37
C GLN A 593 -23.50 -11.16 14.64
N GLU A 594 -23.37 -9.89 15.00
CA GLU A 594 -24.52 -9.02 15.21
C GLU A 594 -25.16 -8.57 13.90
N PRO A 595 -26.43 -8.12 13.94
CA PRO A 595 -27.03 -7.43 12.80
C PRO A 595 -26.22 -6.19 12.42
N LEU A 596 -26.04 -5.98 11.12
CA LEU A 596 -25.26 -4.87 10.56
C LEU A 596 -25.50 -3.52 11.28
N PRO A 597 -24.47 -2.94 11.91
CA PRO A 597 -24.66 -1.84 12.86
C PRO A 597 -24.83 -0.47 12.20
N LEU A 598 -24.16 -0.23 11.06
CA LEU A 598 -24.07 1.10 10.44
C LEU A 598 -24.59 1.13 9.00
N ASP A 599 -25.32 2.20 8.67
CA ASP A 599 -25.75 2.55 7.32
C ASP A 599 -24.62 3.17 6.48
N LEU A 600 -24.92 3.58 5.24
CA LEU A 600 -23.93 4.19 4.34
C LEU A 600 -23.37 5.55 4.84
N ASP A 601 -24.03 6.21 5.79
CA ASP A 601 -23.56 7.45 6.42
C ASP A 601 -22.69 7.21 7.67
N GLY A 602 -22.53 5.95 8.09
CA GLY A 602 -21.89 5.64 9.37
C GLY A 602 -22.80 5.89 10.57
N ARG A 603 -24.12 5.90 10.36
CA ARG A 603 -25.12 6.07 11.41
C ARG A 603 -25.75 4.73 11.77
N PRO A 604 -26.29 4.56 13.00
CA PRO A 604 -26.97 3.33 13.40
C PRO A 604 -28.03 2.89 12.38
N ARG A 605 -27.91 1.65 11.89
CA ARG A 605 -28.81 1.12 10.86
C ARG A 605 -30.16 0.73 11.42
N ALA A 606 -30.20 0.13 12.60
CA ALA A 606 -31.46 -0.15 13.28
C ALA A 606 -31.87 1.05 14.13
N HIS A 607 -32.70 1.93 13.57
CA HIS A 607 -33.23 3.10 14.27
C HIS A 607 -34.75 3.19 14.10
N GLY A 608 -35.48 3.59 15.14
CA GLY A 608 -36.94 3.64 15.10
C GLY A 608 -37.62 2.27 15.31
N THR A 609 -38.71 2.04 14.59
CA THR A 609 -39.53 0.81 14.69
C THR A 609 -39.08 -0.28 13.73
N ALA A 610 -38.58 0.10 12.56
CA ALA A 610 -38.01 -0.79 11.56
C ALA A 610 -36.97 -0.03 10.75
N VAL A 611 -36.05 -0.73 10.10
CA VAL A 611 -35.07 -0.08 9.23
C VAL A 611 -35.76 0.65 8.08
N ASP A 612 -35.17 1.76 7.67
CA ASP A 612 -35.58 2.45 6.46
C ASP A 612 -35.25 1.61 5.23
N LEU A 613 -36.02 1.82 4.16
CA LEU A 613 -35.68 1.27 2.86
C LEU A 613 -34.51 2.04 2.27
N GLY A 614 -33.59 1.32 1.62
CA GLY A 614 -32.45 1.90 0.90
C GLY A 614 -31.16 1.95 1.73
N ALA A 615 -30.16 2.65 1.21
CA ALA A 615 -28.79 2.66 1.76
C ALA A 615 -28.61 3.52 3.02
N TYR A 616 -29.56 4.42 3.31
CA TYR A 616 -29.45 5.42 4.36
C TYR A 616 -30.59 5.25 5.36
N GLU A 617 -30.28 5.43 6.64
CA GLU A 617 -31.23 5.43 7.74
C GLU A 617 -31.57 6.87 8.15
N THR A 618 -32.86 7.19 8.24
CA THR A 618 -33.30 8.51 8.66
C THR A 618 -33.20 8.62 10.17
N GLN A 619 -32.45 9.63 10.61
CA GLN A 619 -32.27 9.92 12.02
C GLN A 619 -32.63 11.38 12.32
N PRO A 620 -33.14 11.69 13.52
CA PRO A 620 -33.28 13.06 13.96
C PRO A 620 -31.90 13.73 13.87
N ALA A 621 -31.87 15.01 13.46
CA ALA A 621 -30.63 15.77 13.48
C ALA A 621 -30.04 15.71 14.91
N SER A 622 -28.84 15.16 15.03
CA SER A 622 -28.14 15.15 16.31
C SER A 622 -27.90 16.60 16.73
N SER A 623 -28.18 16.94 17.98
CA SER A 623 -27.70 18.18 18.58
C SER A 623 -26.21 18.02 18.88
N ALA A 624 -25.39 18.04 17.83
CA ALA A 624 -23.94 18.04 17.95
C ALA A 624 -23.39 19.42 17.57
N ALA A 625 -22.53 19.94 18.44
CA ALA A 625 -21.87 21.22 18.34
C ALA A 625 -21.23 21.45 16.97
N SER A 626 -21.36 22.68 16.48
CA SER A 626 -20.67 23.21 15.32
C SER A 626 -19.15 23.06 15.46
N SER A 627 -18.57 22.05 14.84
CA SER A 627 -17.23 22.14 14.26
C SER A 627 -17.37 22.11 12.75
N SER A 628 -17.64 23.28 12.19
CA SER A 628 -17.45 23.54 10.76
C SER A 628 -16.02 23.18 10.35
N PRO A 629 -15.81 22.31 9.34
CA PRO A 629 -14.60 22.38 8.55
C PRO A 629 -14.73 23.63 7.68
N SER A 630 -13.86 24.60 7.93
CA SER A 630 -13.71 25.77 7.08
C SER A 630 -13.42 25.33 5.64
N SER A 631 -14.19 25.88 4.71
CA SER A 631 -13.98 25.87 3.28
C SER A 631 -12.68 26.58 2.87
N SER A 632 -12.01 26.06 1.85
CA SER A 632 -11.55 26.79 0.65
C SER A 632 -10.55 25.96 -0.15
N CYS A 633 -10.77 25.94 -1.48
CA CYS A 633 -9.86 25.82 -2.63
C CYS A 633 -10.84 25.73 -3.84
N ASP A 634 -10.92 26.59 -4.86
CA ASP A 634 -9.89 27.36 -5.61
C ASP A 634 -8.55 26.65 -5.77
#